data_AF-A0A6J2R7U6-F1
#
_entry.id   AF-A0A6J2R7U6-F1
#
_cell.length_a   1.000
_cell.length_b   1.000
_cell.length_c   1.000
_cell.angle_alpha   90.00
_cell.angle_beta   90.00
_cell.angle_gamma   90.00
#
_symmetry.space_group_name_H-M   'P 1'
#
loop_
_entity.id
_entity.type
_entity.pdbx_description
1 polymer ?
#
loop_
_entity_poly.entity_id
_entity_poly.type
_entity_poly.pdbx_seq_one_letter_code
_entity_poly.pdbx_strand_id
1 'polypeptide(L)'
;MQKCPHDAEVVLTMQKCPHDVEVVLTMQNDAEVVLTMQKWSSRCRSVLTMQKCPHDAEVVLTMQKCPHDAEVVLTMQKCPHDAEVVLTMQKCPHDVEVSSRCRTMQKWSSRCRSVLTMQKWSSRCRSVLTMQKWSSRCRSVLTMQKWSSRCRSVLTMQKWSSRCRSVLTGVFKLHHIDSLLLISASFILKTGNAKCGARIKTINRVCVAAAGQNPDHVLQGTGVKPEARRPGEDSTVAPEDAARFLNCYCSGHCPEDATNNTCQTNGQCFAIIEEDEHGEDILTSGCMKYEGSHFQCKDSPNAQTRRTIECCNTDFCNRDLQPTLPPQPPPEGSPHWLAFLISMTVCCCTLICVTVVCYYRYKWQSERQRYHKDLEQEVFIPAGESLKDLIHQSQSSGSGSGLPLLVQRTIAKQIQMVRQIGKGRYGEVWLGRWRGEKVAVKVFFTREEASWFRETEIYQTVLMRHENILGFIAADIKGTGAFTQLFLITDYHENGSLYDFLKLSTLDTQTLLRLAYSAACGLCHLHTEIYGTQGKPAIAHRDLKSKNILIKKNGACCIADLGLAVKFNSDTNEVDVPLSTRVGTRRYMAPEVLDESLNKNHFQAYIMADMYSYGLVIWEMARRCVTGGIVEDYQLPYCEMVPSDPSYEDMLEVVCVKGLRPTVSNRWNSDECLRAMLKLMSECWAPNPASRLTILRVKKTLAKMVESQDIKI
;
A
#
# COMPACT_ATOMS: atom_id res chain seq x y z
N MET A 1 44.83 3.61 13.08
CA MET A 1 44.11 2.97 14.20
C MET A 1 43.71 4.07 15.17
N GLN A 2 42.42 4.21 15.49
CA GLN A 2 41.97 5.07 16.58
C GLN A 2 41.72 4.14 17.79
N LYS A 3 42.39 4.36 18.91
CA LYS A 3 42.08 3.71 20.19
C LYS A 3 41.21 4.66 21.00
N CYS A 4 40.06 4.17 21.47
CA CYS A 4 39.22 4.91 22.42
C CYS A 4 39.72 4.66 23.85
N PRO A 5 39.44 5.57 24.80
CA PRO A 5 39.81 5.41 26.20
C PRO A 5 39.15 4.17 26.81
N HIS A 6 39.84 3.52 27.75
CA HIS A 6 39.22 2.56 28.64
C HIS A 6 38.25 3.32 29.56
N ASP A 7 37.05 2.76 29.81
CA ASP A 7 36.01 3.27 30.73
C ASP A 7 34.94 4.23 30.15
N ALA A 8 34.46 3.98 28.92
CA ALA A 8 33.30 4.67 28.36
C ALA A 8 32.00 3.82 28.48
N GLU A 9 30.95 4.36 29.09
CA GLU A 9 29.62 3.71 29.21
C GLU A 9 28.99 3.43 27.83
N VAL A 10 29.09 4.39 26.90
CA VAL A 10 28.60 4.25 25.52
C VAL A 10 29.69 4.68 24.54
N VAL A 11 30.07 3.78 23.63
CA VAL A 11 30.99 4.13 22.54
C VAL A 11 30.21 4.24 21.23
N LEU A 12 30.10 5.49 20.75
CA LEU A 12 29.62 5.85 19.43
C LEU A 12 30.82 6.11 18.53
N THR A 13 31.05 5.23 17.57
CA THR A 13 32.11 5.41 16.58
C THR A 13 31.51 5.64 15.21
N MET A 14 31.66 6.87 14.71
CA MET A 14 31.34 7.26 13.34
C MET A 14 32.65 7.58 12.61
N GLN A 15 33.08 6.65 11.76
CA GLN A 15 34.37 6.76 11.07
C GLN A 15 34.13 7.12 9.59
N LYS A 16 34.56 8.32 9.17
CA LYS A 16 34.58 8.76 7.77
C LYS A 16 35.99 8.50 7.23
N CYS A 17 36.08 7.66 6.20
CA CYS A 17 37.37 7.32 5.59
C CYS A 17 37.82 8.45 4.64
N PRO A 18 39.10 8.89 4.68
CA PRO A 18 39.66 9.84 3.71
C PRO A 18 39.59 9.30 2.27
N HIS A 19 39.64 10.20 1.28
CA HIS A 19 39.35 9.86 -0.12
C HIS A 19 40.41 9.00 -0.83
N ASP A 20 41.59 8.78 -0.27
CA ASP A 20 42.74 8.17 -0.97
C ASP A 20 43.36 6.93 -0.27
N VAL A 21 42.56 6.12 0.42
CA VAL A 21 43.05 4.93 1.17
C VAL A 21 42.68 3.62 0.45
N GLU A 22 43.68 2.83 0.05
CA GLU A 22 43.50 1.55 -0.67
C GLU A 22 43.00 0.39 0.22
N VAL A 23 43.46 0.34 1.49
CA VAL A 23 43.11 -0.71 2.46
C VAL A 23 42.74 -0.08 3.80
N VAL A 24 41.59 -0.47 4.36
CA VAL A 24 41.10 0.06 5.64
C VAL A 24 40.99 -1.04 6.67
N LEU A 25 41.68 -0.85 7.81
CA LEU A 25 41.64 -1.71 8.98
C LEU A 25 40.99 -0.99 10.15
N THR A 26 39.91 -1.56 10.69
CA THR A 26 39.22 -1.02 11.87
C THR A 26 39.20 -2.05 12.99
N MET A 27 39.63 -1.61 14.17
CA MET A 27 39.48 -2.32 15.45
C MET A 27 38.86 -1.34 16.44
N GLN A 28 37.92 -1.82 17.24
CA GLN A 28 37.21 -1.05 18.26
C GLN A 28 37.17 -1.88 19.54
N ASN A 29 37.39 -1.24 20.69
CA ASN A 29 37.50 -1.89 22.01
C ASN A 29 36.64 -1.15 23.06
N ASP A 30 36.19 -1.91 24.06
CA ASP A 30 35.79 -1.52 25.44
C ASP A 30 34.69 -0.44 25.63
N ALA A 31 33.45 -0.89 25.82
CA ALA A 31 32.25 -0.12 26.21
C ALA A 31 31.08 -1.03 26.68
N GLU A 32 30.14 -0.52 27.49
CA GLU A 32 28.97 -1.29 27.97
C GLU A 32 27.87 -1.43 26.88
N VAL A 33 27.66 -0.38 26.09
CA VAL A 33 26.82 -0.40 24.88
C VAL A 33 27.64 0.02 23.66
N VAL A 34 27.63 -0.83 22.62
CA VAL A 34 28.41 -0.60 21.39
C VAL A 34 27.49 -0.30 20.21
N LEU A 35 27.56 0.96 19.74
CA LEU A 35 26.83 1.45 18.57
C LEU A 35 27.82 1.83 17.47
N THR A 36 27.83 1.05 16.39
CA THR A 36 28.83 1.19 15.32
C THR A 36 28.16 1.48 13.99
N MET A 37 28.51 2.64 13.42
CA MET A 37 28.05 3.06 12.10
C MET A 37 29.26 3.43 11.24
N GLN A 38 29.56 2.58 10.27
CA GLN A 38 30.73 2.73 9.40
C GLN A 38 30.30 3.02 7.96
N LYS A 39 30.82 4.12 7.39
CA LYS A 39 30.61 4.56 6.00
C LYS A 39 31.96 4.69 5.30
N TRP A 40 32.22 3.81 4.35
CA TRP A 40 33.50 3.78 3.61
C TRP A 40 33.47 4.66 2.36
N SER A 41 34.67 5.10 1.93
CA SER A 41 34.90 5.80 0.66
C SER A 41 34.69 4.85 -0.53
N SER A 42 34.22 5.35 -1.69
CA SER A 42 34.04 4.52 -2.89
C SER A 42 35.34 3.84 -3.34
N ARG A 43 36.49 4.49 -3.17
CA ARG A 43 37.80 4.07 -3.72
C ARG A 43 38.53 2.95 -2.94
N CYS A 44 37.97 2.42 -1.85
CA CYS A 44 38.65 1.38 -1.07
C CYS A 44 38.58 0.01 -1.78
N ARG A 45 39.73 -0.54 -2.18
CA ARG A 45 39.81 -1.82 -2.93
C ARG A 45 39.63 -3.05 -2.04
N SER A 46 40.12 -3.03 -0.81
CA SER A 46 40.00 -4.14 0.14
C SER A 46 39.57 -3.66 1.52
N VAL A 47 38.56 -4.33 2.10
CA VAL A 47 38.05 -4.02 3.45
C VAL A 47 38.14 -5.23 4.34
N LEU A 48 38.91 -5.11 5.43
CA LEU A 48 38.97 -6.07 6.51
C LEU A 48 38.45 -5.42 7.80
N THR A 49 37.32 -5.93 8.29
CA THR A 49 36.69 -5.43 9.52
C THR A 49 36.83 -6.50 10.60
N MET A 50 37.49 -6.15 11.70
CA MET A 50 37.61 -7.00 12.87
C MET A 50 37.03 -6.28 14.08
N GLN A 51 35.83 -6.69 14.48
CA GLN A 51 35.13 -6.11 15.62
C GLN A 51 35.22 -7.05 16.82
N LYS A 52 35.95 -6.62 17.86
CA LYS A 52 36.09 -7.33 19.14
C LYS A 52 35.17 -6.66 20.14
N CYS A 53 34.08 -7.32 20.51
CA CYS A 53 33.15 -6.78 21.49
C CYS A 53 33.65 -7.05 22.93
N PRO A 54 33.42 -6.13 23.88
CA PRO A 54 33.82 -6.26 25.28
C PRO A 54 32.95 -7.26 26.04
N HIS A 55 33.52 -7.94 27.04
CA HIS A 55 32.98 -9.16 27.65
C HIS A 55 31.56 -9.03 28.22
N ASP A 56 31.15 -7.83 28.65
CA ASP A 56 29.96 -7.58 29.46
C ASP A 56 28.85 -6.75 28.76
N ALA A 57 28.94 -6.52 27.45
CA ALA A 57 27.97 -5.68 26.75
C ALA A 57 26.56 -6.32 26.68
N GLU A 58 25.50 -5.59 27.07
CA GLU A 58 24.12 -6.09 27.13
C GLU A 58 23.44 -6.18 25.74
N VAL A 59 23.64 -5.14 24.91
CA VAL A 59 23.08 -5.03 23.55
C VAL A 59 24.16 -4.56 22.56
N VAL A 60 24.27 -5.27 21.43
CA VAL A 60 25.22 -4.93 20.36
C VAL A 60 24.47 -4.64 19.06
N LEU A 61 24.64 -3.41 18.54
CA LEU A 61 24.06 -2.97 17.27
C LEU A 61 25.15 -2.60 16.25
N THR A 62 25.15 -3.29 15.12
CA THR A 62 26.13 -3.10 14.06
C THR A 62 25.46 -2.75 12.74
N MET A 63 25.77 -1.57 12.20
CA MET A 63 25.33 -1.16 10.87
C MET A 63 26.55 -0.85 9.99
N GLN A 64 26.75 -1.70 8.98
CA GLN A 64 27.89 -1.58 8.07
C GLN A 64 27.40 -1.42 6.62
N LYS A 65 27.80 -0.33 5.97
CA LYS A 65 27.60 -0.10 4.54
C LYS A 65 28.91 -0.35 3.81
N CYS A 66 28.97 -1.35 2.93
CA CYS A 66 30.19 -1.65 2.17
C CYS A 66 30.52 -0.52 1.16
N PRO A 67 31.78 -0.37 0.71
CA PRO A 67 32.14 0.54 -0.37
C PRO A 67 31.66 0.02 -1.74
N HIS A 68 31.55 0.93 -2.72
CA HIS A 68 31.06 0.60 -4.07
C HIS A 68 32.11 -0.16 -4.93
N ASP A 69 33.41 0.09 -4.74
CA ASP A 69 34.47 -0.45 -5.61
C ASP A 69 35.37 -1.50 -4.92
N ALA A 70 34.92 -2.09 -3.81
CA ALA A 70 35.71 -3.08 -3.08
C ALA A 70 35.71 -4.46 -3.76
N GLU A 71 36.90 -4.97 -4.05
CA GLU A 71 37.13 -6.27 -4.69
C GLU A 71 36.97 -7.43 -3.69
N VAL A 72 37.44 -7.24 -2.45
CA VAL A 72 37.37 -8.24 -1.37
C VAL A 72 36.88 -7.59 -0.08
N VAL A 73 35.79 -8.12 0.47
CA VAL A 73 35.25 -7.73 1.79
C VAL A 73 35.28 -8.94 2.71
N LEU A 74 36.05 -8.84 3.79
CA LEU A 74 36.13 -9.83 4.86
C LEU A 74 35.66 -9.22 6.17
N THR A 75 34.53 -9.70 6.67
CA THR A 75 33.96 -9.26 7.94
C THR A 75 34.11 -10.36 8.98
N MET A 76 34.84 -10.08 10.06
CA MET A 76 34.98 -10.95 11.23
C MET A 76 34.45 -10.25 12.47
N GLN A 77 33.33 -10.74 12.98
CA GLN A 77 32.70 -10.21 14.18
C GLN A 77 32.78 -11.27 15.29
N LYS A 78 33.46 -10.94 16.39
CA LYS A 78 33.54 -11.77 17.60
C LYS A 78 32.66 -11.13 18.67
N CYS A 79 31.52 -11.77 18.94
CA CYS A 79 30.57 -11.31 19.96
C CYS A 79 31.02 -11.72 21.37
N PRO A 80 30.66 -10.95 22.42
CA PRO A 80 31.18 -11.14 23.77
C PRO A 80 30.35 -12.11 24.60
N HIS A 81 30.95 -12.63 25.68
CA HIS A 81 30.41 -13.78 26.41
C HIS A 81 28.99 -13.58 26.94
N ASP A 82 28.55 -12.35 27.25
CA ASP A 82 27.31 -12.11 28.03
C ASP A 82 26.18 -11.31 27.34
N ALA A 83 26.29 -10.93 26.06
CA ALA A 83 25.25 -10.13 25.38
C ALA A 83 23.88 -10.82 25.25
N GLU A 84 22.79 -10.15 25.66
CA GLU A 84 21.43 -10.71 25.60
C GLU A 84 20.87 -10.73 24.16
N VAL A 85 21.05 -9.63 23.43
CA VAL A 85 20.52 -9.43 22.07
C VAL A 85 21.60 -8.86 21.15
N VAL A 86 21.76 -9.45 19.97
CA VAL A 86 22.62 -8.89 18.92
C VAL A 86 21.83 -8.66 17.64
N LEU A 87 21.89 -7.43 17.13
CA LEU A 87 21.30 -7.04 15.85
C LEU A 87 22.41 -6.63 14.87
N THR A 88 22.44 -7.29 13.72
CA THR A 88 23.38 -6.95 12.63
C THR A 88 22.60 -6.61 11.37
N MET A 89 22.91 -5.43 10.81
CA MET A 89 22.35 -4.98 9.54
C MET A 89 23.46 -4.62 8.57
N GLN A 90 23.57 -5.41 7.51
CA GLN A 90 24.58 -5.23 6.46
C GLN A 90 23.91 -4.89 5.14
N LYS A 91 24.35 -3.78 4.53
CA LYS A 91 23.83 -3.29 3.23
C LYS A 91 24.97 -3.15 2.24
N CYS A 92 24.95 -3.95 1.18
CA CYS A 92 25.86 -3.77 0.04
C CYS A 92 25.30 -2.72 -0.94
N PRO A 93 26.14 -1.83 -1.51
CA PRO A 93 25.70 -0.82 -2.47
C PRO A 93 25.29 -1.36 -3.85
N HIS A 94 24.58 -0.57 -4.64
CA HIS A 94 23.94 -0.98 -5.89
C HIS A 94 24.88 -1.07 -7.13
N ASP A 95 26.13 -0.63 -7.04
CA ASP A 95 27.01 -0.40 -8.20
C ASP A 95 28.37 -1.11 -8.17
N VAL A 96 28.44 -2.32 -7.59
CA VAL A 96 29.70 -3.09 -7.56
C VAL A 96 29.85 -3.90 -8.85
N GLU A 97 30.76 -3.55 -9.75
CA GLU A 97 30.96 -4.28 -11.01
C GLU A 97 32.31 -5.03 -11.09
N VAL A 98 32.20 -6.34 -11.40
CA VAL A 98 33.24 -7.32 -11.78
C VAL A 98 34.09 -7.96 -10.66
N SER A 99 34.01 -9.30 -10.59
CA SER A 99 34.81 -10.26 -9.81
C SER A 99 34.58 -10.41 -8.29
N SER A 100 34.02 -9.43 -7.57
CA SER A 100 34.01 -9.50 -6.10
C SER A 100 33.14 -10.64 -5.52
N ARG A 101 33.80 -11.56 -4.80
CA ARG A 101 33.16 -12.60 -3.99
C ARG A 101 33.04 -12.07 -2.56
N CYS A 102 31.83 -11.92 -2.04
CA CYS A 102 31.64 -11.49 -0.66
C CYS A 102 31.79 -12.70 0.29
N ARG A 103 32.66 -12.58 1.30
CA ARG A 103 32.90 -13.62 2.31
C ARG A 103 32.66 -13.05 3.71
N THR A 104 31.70 -13.59 4.43
CA THR A 104 31.42 -13.18 5.82
C THR A 104 31.55 -14.36 6.77
N MET A 105 32.33 -14.18 7.84
CA MET A 105 32.47 -15.17 8.90
C MET A 105 32.10 -14.55 10.24
N GLN A 106 30.98 -14.98 10.82
CA GLN A 106 30.50 -14.47 12.10
C GLN A 106 30.61 -15.55 13.18
N LYS A 107 31.22 -15.21 14.32
CA LYS A 107 31.37 -16.08 15.48
C LYS A 107 30.61 -15.50 16.66
N TRP A 108 29.57 -16.21 17.07
CA TRP A 108 28.65 -15.79 18.13
C TRP A 108 29.08 -16.36 19.49
N SER A 109 28.78 -15.60 20.55
CA SER A 109 29.13 -15.95 21.92
C SER A 109 28.28 -17.08 22.50
N SER A 110 28.83 -17.83 23.46
CA SER A 110 28.17 -18.95 24.13
C SER A 110 26.97 -18.58 25.03
N ARG A 111 26.69 -17.31 25.35
CA ARG A 111 25.55 -16.93 26.22
C ARG A 111 24.46 -16.06 25.56
N CYS A 112 24.58 -15.74 24.28
CA CYS A 112 23.59 -14.92 23.57
C CYS A 112 22.20 -15.60 23.43
N ARG A 113 21.12 -14.89 23.82
CA ARG A 113 19.75 -15.43 23.93
C ARG A 113 18.97 -15.34 22.61
N SER A 114 19.08 -14.22 21.91
CA SER A 114 18.35 -13.93 20.66
C SER A 114 19.23 -13.22 19.63
N VAL A 115 19.15 -13.65 18.37
CA VAL A 115 19.89 -13.01 17.26
C VAL A 115 18.95 -12.71 16.10
N LEU A 116 19.00 -11.46 15.63
CA LEU A 116 18.32 -10.99 14.42
C LEU A 116 19.36 -10.47 13.43
N THR A 117 19.37 -11.04 12.23
CA THR A 117 20.23 -10.56 11.14
C THR A 117 19.38 -10.25 9.91
N MET A 118 19.60 -9.06 9.34
CA MET A 118 19.01 -8.67 8.08
C MET A 118 20.12 -8.27 7.10
N GLN A 119 20.23 -9.04 6.01
CA GLN A 119 21.26 -8.80 5.00
C GLN A 119 20.61 -8.54 3.65
N LYS A 120 20.94 -7.38 3.05
CA LYS A 120 20.47 -6.98 1.72
C LYS A 120 21.68 -6.86 0.79
N TRP A 121 21.67 -7.69 -0.24
CA TRP A 121 22.79 -7.81 -1.17
C TRP A 121 22.53 -7.07 -2.49
N SER A 122 23.61 -6.60 -3.11
CA SER A 122 23.57 -5.82 -4.36
C SER A 122 23.08 -6.64 -5.55
N SER A 123 22.50 -5.95 -6.53
CA SER A 123 22.05 -6.54 -7.81
C SER A 123 23.19 -7.18 -8.62
N ARG A 124 24.44 -6.79 -8.37
CA ARG A 124 25.61 -7.13 -9.19
C ARG A 124 26.55 -8.22 -8.61
N CYS A 125 26.33 -8.70 -7.37
CA CYS A 125 27.17 -9.73 -6.75
C CYS A 125 27.02 -11.11 -7.43
N ARG A 126 28.12 -11.72 -7.90
CA ARG A 126 28.09 -13.01 -8.64
C ARG A 126 28.06 -14.25 -7.74
N SER A 127 28.75 -14.21 -6.59
CA SER A 127 28.81 -15.32 -5.63
C SER A 127 28.91 -14.84 -4.19
N VAL A 128 28.20 -15.52 -3.27
CA VAL A 128 28.24 -15.20 -1.83
C VAL A 128 28.50 -16.45 -1.00
N LEU A 129 29.46 -16.34 -0.09
CA LEU A 129 29.79 -17.36 0.90
C LEU A 129 29.58 -16.82 2.31
N THR A 130 28.63 -17.39 3.04
CA THR A 130 28.39 -17.04 4.44
C THR A 130 28.64 -18.25 5.34
N MET A 131 29.54 -18.11 6.31
CA MET A 131 29.72 -19.09 7.38
C MET A 131 29.30 -18.47 8.71
N GLN A 132 28.29 -19.05 9.34
CA GLN A 132 27.79 -18.59 10.63
C GLN A 132 27.83 -19.74 11.64
N LYS A 133 28.53 -19.52 12.76
CA LYS A 133 28.65 -20.48 13.86
C LYS A 133 27.92 -19.96 15.08
N TRP A 134 26.74 -20.52 15.36
CA TRP A 134 25.85 -20.05 16.40
C TRP A 134 26.20 -20.57 17.78
N SER A 135 25.74 -19.84 18.80
CA SER A 135 25.90 -20.19 20.21
C SER A 135 25.23 -21.52 20.58
N SER A 136 25.82 -22.25 21.53
CA SER A 136 25.20 -23.45 22.11
C SER A 136 23.95 -23.17 22.96
N ARG A 137 23.70 -21.90 23.34
CA ARG A 137 22.61 -21.50 24.26
C ARG A 137 21.54 -20.59 23.65
N CYS A 138 21.63 -20.26 22.35
CA CYS A 138 20.65 -19.40 21.69
C CYS A 138 19.27 -20.08 21.59
N ARG A 139 18.21 -19.38 21.97
CA ARG A 139 16.84 -19.94 22.02
C ARG A 139 16.06 -19.72 20.72
N SER A 140 16.32 -18.58 20.06
CA SER A 140 15.64 -18.16 18.83
C SER A 140 16.60 -17.44 17.88
N VAL A 141 16.63 -17.87 16.61
CA VAL A 141 17.39 -17.20 15.55
C VAL A 141 16.47 -16.87 14.39
N LEU A 142 16.44 -15.60 14.00
CA LEU A 142 15.74 -15.11 12.80
C LEU A 142 16.77 -14.51 11.84
N THR A 143 16.90 -15.14 10.67
CA THR A 143 17.76 -14.63 9.60
C THR A 143 16.92 -14.34 8.36
N MET A 144 16.99 -13.11 7.86
CA MET A 144 16.35 -12.71 6.61
C MET A 144 17.42 -12.24 5.63
N GLN A 145 17.53 -12.97 4.52
CA GLN A 145 18.51 -12.68 3.47
C GLN A 145 17.78 -12.42 2.16
N LYS A 146 17.98 -11.22 1.62
CA LYS A 146 17.43 -10.80 0.33
C LYS A 146 18.54 -10.70 -0.71
N TRP A 147 18.43 -11.52 -1.75
CA TRP A 147 19.47 -11.65 -2.79
C TRP A 147 19.03 -11.04 -4.12
N SER A 148 20.02 -10.74 -4.95
CA SER A 148 19.80 -10.33 -6.34
C SER A 148 19.35 -11.50 -7.21
N SER A 149 18.58 -11.19 -8.25
CA SER A 149 18.22 -12.13 -9.33
C SER A 149 19.42 -12.60 -10.17
N ARG A 150 20.57 -11.90 -10.11
CA ARG A 150 21.79 -12.18 -10.89
C ARG A 150 22.86 -13.01 -10.17
N CYS A 151 22.63 -13.42 -8.91
CA CYS A 151 23.56 -14.29 -8.18
C CYS A 151 23.56 -15.71 -8.76
N ARG A 152 24.72 -16.19 -9.22
CA ARG A 152 24.86 -17.52 -9.86
C ARG A 152 25.16 -18.65 -8.87
N SER A 153 25.72 -18.33 -7.70
CA SER A 153 26.04 -19.33 -6.67
C SER A 153 25.96 -18.73 -5.27
N VAL A 154 25.19 -19.35 -4.38
CA VAL A 154 25.06 -18.94 -2.97
C VAL A 154 25.32 -20.16 -2.10
N LEU A 155 26.35 -20.09 -1.25
CA LEU A 155 26.68 -21.14 -0.30
C LEU A 155 26.57 -20.58 1.12
N THR A 156 25.60 -21.09 1.88
CA THR A 156 25.39 -20.72 3.27
C THR A 156 25.58 -21.95 4.14
N MET A 157 26.61 -21.92 4.99
CA MET A 157 26.86 -22.94 6.00
C MET A 157 26.52 -22.39 7.37
N GLN A 158 25.54 -23.02 8.03
CA GLN A 158 25.08 -22.63 9.36
C GLN A 158 25.21 -23.81 10.31
N LYS A 159 25.93 -23.62 11.43
CA LYS A 159 26.12 -24.63 12.48
C LYS A 159 25.36 -24.22 13.74
N TRP A 160 24.35 -25.01 14.11
CA TRP A 160 23.42 -24.71 15.20
C TRP A 160 23.67 -25.57 16.44
N SER A 161 23.12 -25.13 17.58
CA SER A 161 23.04 -25.92 18.80
C SER A 161 21.88 -26.91 18.78
N SER A 162 22.03 -28.04 19.48
CA SER A 162 20.93 -28.99 19.76
C SER A 162 19.85 -28.42 20.69
N ARG A 163 20.07 -27.23 21.29
CA ARG A 163 19.15 -26.58 22.24
C ARG A 163 18.28 -25.45 21.65
N CYS A 164 18.41 -25.13 20.36
CA CYS A 164 17.57 -24.11 19.70
C CYS A 164 16.11 -24.59 19.61
N ARG A 165 15.14 -23.79 20.10
CA ARG A 165 13.70 -24.15 20.08
C ARG A 165 13.00 -23.73 18.78
N SER A 166 13.47 -22.65 18.16
CA SER A 166 12.91 -22.10 16.92
C SER A 166 13.99 -21.43 16.07
N VAL A 167 14.14 -21.89 14.84
CA VAL A 167 15.04 -21.33 13.83
C VAL A 167 14.20 -21.02 12.59
N LEU A 168 14.16 -19.75 12.20
CA LEU A 168 13.47 -19.32 10.98
C LEU A 168 14.48 -18.61 10.08
N THR A 169 14.68 -19.17 8.90
CA THR A 169 15.55 -18.60 7.86
C THR A 169 14.71 -18.35 6.61
N GLY A 170 14.61 -17.08 6.21
CA GLY A 170 13.87 -16.65 5.04
C GLY A 170 14.82 -16.20 3.93
N VAL A 171 14.71 -16.82 2.76
CA VAL A 171 15.50 -16.49 1.57
C VAL A 171 14.55 -16.08 0.44
N PHE A 172 14.70 -14.86 -0.06
CA PHE A 172 13.80 -14.29 -1.07
C PHE A 172 14.55 -13.96 -2.38
N LYS A 173 14.05 -14.49 -3.51
CA LYS A 173 14.52 -14.17 -4.88
C LYS A 173 13.42 -13.42 -5.65
N LEU A 174 13.79 -12.39 -6.41
CA LEU A 174 12.89 -11.70 -7.34
C LEU A 174 13.02 -12.33 -8.75
N HIS A 175 11.96 -13.01 -9.20
CA HIS A 175 11.68 -13.49 -10.58
C HIS A 175 12.61 -14.55 -11.22
N HIS A 176 12.06 -15.16 -12.28
CA HIS A 176 12.32 -16.43 -13.00
C HIS A 176 13.72 -17.07 -12.92
N ILE A 177 13.72 -18.41 -12.85
CA ILE A 177 14.89 -19.29 -12.69
C ILE A 177 15.57 -19.51 -14.06
N ASP A 178 16.90 -19.50 -14.06
CA ASP A 178 17.66 -20.65 -14.55
C ASP A 178 18.77 -20.99 -13.54
N SER A 179 18.80 -22.27 -13.18
CA SER A 179 19.83 -23.02 -12.45
C SER A 179 20.50 -22.33 -11.26
N LEU A 180 19.88 -22.41 -10.08
CA LEU A 180 20.53 -22.06 -8.80
C LEU A 180 20.86 -23.36 -8.06
N LEU A 181 22.14 -23.69 -7.95
CA LEU A 181 22.63 -24.77 -7.08
C LEU A 181 22.68 -24.22 -5.65
N LEU A 182 21.54 -24.29 -4.96
CA LEU A 182 21.36 -23.81 -3.60
C LEU A 182 21.75 -24.95 -2.64
N ILE A 183 23.03 -25.06 -2.28
CA ILE A 183 23.48 -26.03 -1.26
C ILE A 183 23.33 -25.36 0.11
N SER A 184 22.13 -25.42 0.70
CA SER A 184 21.93 -25.12 2.12
C SER A 184 22.24 -26.37 2.95
N ALA A 185 23.50 -26.58 3.32
CA ALA A 185 23.87 -27.70 4.18
C ALA A 185 23.65 -27.32 5.66
N SER A 186 22.54 -27.79 6.24
CA SER A 186 22.26 -27.68 7.68
C SER A 186 22.74 -28.94 8.39
N PHE A 187 23.87 -28.87 9.09
CA PHE A 187 24.38 -30.01 9.87
C PHE A 187 23.99 -29.86 11.35
N ILE A 188 23.23 -30.83 11.88
CA ILE A 188 23.12 -31.06 13.33
C ILE A 188 24.21 -32.08 13.69
N LEU A 189 25.32 -31.61 14.27
CA LEU A 189 26.26 -32.53 14.90
C LEU A 189 25.64 -33.02 16.21
N LYS A 190 25.09 -34.25 16.19
CA LYS A 190 24.67 -34.96 17.40
C LYS A 190 25.91 -35.24 18.26
N THR A 191 25.98 -34.60 19.41
CA THR A 191 26.77 -35.07 20.54
C THR A 191 25.82 -35.29 21.72
N GLY A 192 25.49 -36.55 21.99
CA GLY A 192 24.78 -36.98 23.20
C GLY A 192 23.25 -37.08 23.10
N ASN A 193 22.72 -38.17 23.64
CA ASN A 193 21.31 -38.55 23.69
C ASN A 193 20.40 -37.46 24.27
N ALA A 194 19.67 -36.74 23.40
CA ALA A 194 18.44 -36.04 23.76
C ALA A 194 17.55 -35.89 22.51
N LYS A 195 16.34 -36.46 22.55
CA LYS A 195 15.27 -36.18 21.56
C LYS A 195 14.83 -34.72 21.77
N CYS A 196 14.97 -33.87 20.76
CA CYS A 196 14.42 -32.51 20.79
C CYS A 196 13.78 -32.17 19.43
N GLY A 197 12.48 -31.88 19.44
CA GLY A 197 11.67 -31.51 18.28
C GLY A 197 11.81 -30.03 17.92
N ALA A 198 12.93 -29.64 17.32
CA ALA A 198 13.04 -28.32 16.70
C ALA A 198 12.30 -28.31 15.35
N ARG A 199 11.28 -27.47 15.18
CA ARG A 199 10.65 -27.20 13.88
C ARG A 199 11.54 -26.22 13.10
N ILE A 200 12.35 -26.74 12.18
CA ILE A 200 13.05 -25.92 11.19
C ILE A 200 12.08 -25.62 10.05
N LYS A 201 11.71 -24.35 9.85
CA LYS A 201 10.92 -23.91 8.69
C LYS A 201 11.79 -23.06 7.78
N THR A 202 12.19 -23.63 6.64
CA THR A 202 12.76 -22.88 5.52
C THR A 202 11.61 -22.45 4.61
N ILE A 203 11.38 -21.14 4.46
CA ILE A 203 10.33 -20.62 3.57
C ILE A 203 10.98 -20.21 2.25
N ASN A 204 10.80 -21.04 1.22
CA ASN A 204 11.08 -20.69 -0.17
C ASN A 204 9.74 -20.36 -0.83
N ARG A 205 9.47 -19.09 -1.18
CA ARG A 205 8.25 -18.71 -1.93
C ARG A 205 8.62 -18.30 -3.36
N VAL A 206 8.07 -19.02 -4.33
CA VAL A 206 7.97 -18.63 -5.73
C VAL A 206 6.55 -18.08 -5.92
N CYS A 207 6.42 -16.83 -6.36
CA CYS A 207 5.12 -16.26 -6.72
C CYS A 207 4.83 -16.59 -8.19
N VAL A 208 3.81 -17.41 -8.45
CA VAL A 208 3.22 -17.57 -9.79
C VAL A 208 1.94 -16.72 -9.83
N ALA A 209 1.86 -15.80 -10.79
CA ALA A 209 0.63 -15.08 -11.08
C ALA A 209 -0.27 -15.97 -11.93
N ALA A 210 -1.49 -16.22 -11.45
CA ALA A 210 -2.52 -16.94 -12.20
C ALA A 210 -3.14 -16.01 -13.26
N ALA A 211 -3.10 -16.43 -14.53
CA ALA A 211 -3.96 -15.91 -15.58
C ALA A 211 -5.07 -16.94 -15.82
N GLY A 212 -6.32 -16.49 -15.75
CA GLY A 212 -7.49 -17.32 -16.05
C GLY A 212 -7.81 -17.34 -17.55
N GLN A 213 -8.34 -18.46 -18.03
CA GLN A 213 -9.28 -18.55 -19.14
C GLN A 213 -10.08 -19.86 -19.03
N ASN A 214 -11.34 -19.78 -19.45
CA ASN A 214 -12.48 -20.69 -19.27
C ASN A 214 -12.36 -21.99 -20.13
N PRO A 215 -13.21 -23.02 -19.88
CA PRO A 215 -13.17 -24.32 -20.54
C PRO A 215 -14.06 -24.35 -21.79
N ASP A 216 -13.76 -25.23 -22.75
CA ASP A 216 -14.77 -25.95 -23.53
C ASP A 216 -14.17 -27.13 -24.32
N HIS A 217 -14.94 -28.23 -24.33
CA HIS A 217 -15.03 -29.37 -25.25
C HIS A 217 -13.83 -29.80 -26.12
N VAL A 218 -13.57 -31.12 -26.15
CA VAL A 218 -13.76 -31.99 -27.34
C VAL A 218 -13.48 -33.46 -26.98
N LEU A 219 -14.45 -34.30 -27.35
CA LEU A 219 -14.41 -35.77 -27.37
C LEU A 219 -13.44 -36.27 -28.46
N GLN A 220 -12.56 -37.20 -28.12
CA GLN A 220 -11.91 -38.21 -28.97
C GLN A 220 -11.12 -39.10 -28.00
N GLY A 221 -11.31 -40.42 -27.85
CA GLY A 221 -11.72 -41.42 -28.82
C GLY A 221 -10.49 -42.24 -29.21
N THR A 222 -9.97 -43.12 -28.34
CA THR A 222 -9.09 -44.23 -28.76
C THR A 222 -9.17 -45.36 -27.74
N GLY A 223 -9.63 -46.53 -28.22
CA GLY A 223 -9.72 -47.75 -27.43
C GLY A 223 -8.39 -48.45 -27.21
N VAL A 224 -8.36 -49.28 -26.17
CA VAL A 224 -7.41 -50.38 -25.99
C VAL A 224 -8.16 -51.52 -25.28
N LYS A 225 -8.20 -52.71 -25.90
CA LYS A 225 -8.63 -53.99 -25.31
C LYS A 225 -7.64 -54.42 -24.22
N PRO A 226 -8.09 -55.08 -23.12
CA PRO A 226 -7.20 -55.63 -22.11
C PRO A 226 -6.80 -57.08 -22.44
N GLU A 227 -5.56 -57.45 -22.13
CA GLU A 227 -5.11 -58.84 -22.11
C GLU A 227 -4.51 -59.21 -20.75
N ALA A 228 -4.94 -60.39 -20.29
CA ALA A 228 -4.27 -61.36 -19.43
C ALA A 228 -3.91 -60.99 -17.98
N ARG A 229 -4.59 -61.68 -17.04
CA ARG A 229 -3.96 -62.39 -15.91
C ARG A 229 -4.90 -63.50 -15.40
N ARG A 230 -4.45 -64.76 -15.50
CA ARG A 230 -4.85 -65.89 -14.61
C ARG A 230 -3.87 -65.95 -13.43
N PRO A 231 -4.26 -66.55 -12.30
CA PRO A 231 -4.05 -68.00 -12.02
C PRO A 231 -5.35 -68.62 -11.44
N GLY A 232 -5.62 -69.91 -11.35
CA GLY A 232 -4.88 -71.18 -11.23
C GLY A 232 -5.90 -72.21 -10.70
N GLU A 233 -5.65 -73.51 -10.94
CA GLU A 233 -6.47 -74.72 -10.66
C GLU A 233 -7.12 -74.76 -9.26
N ASP A 234 -8.24 -75.45 -9.00
CA ASP A 234 -8.45 -76.89 -9.18
C ASP A 234 -9.93 -77.28 -8.86
N SER A 235 -10.36 -78.46 -9.36
CA SER A 235 -11.47 -79.34 -8.95
C SER A 235 -12.53 -79.72 -10.02
N THR A 236 -12.75 -81.03 -10.07
CA THR A 236 -13.29 -81.87 -11.14
C THR A 236 -14.72 -82.38 -10.84
N VAL A 237 -15.59 -82.35 -11.88
CA VAL A 237 -16.68 -83.32 -12.26
C VAL A 237 -17.82 -83.55 -11.23
N ALA A 238 -19.11 -83.30 -11.51
CA ALA A 238 -20.01 -84.05 -12.42
C ALA A 238 -21.34 -83.27 -12.73
N PRO A 239 -22.18 -83.72 -13.70
CA PRO A 239 -23.19 -82.90 -14.40
C PRO A 239 -24.65 -83.12 -13.94
N GLU A 240 -25.40 -82.02 -13.79
CA GLU A 240 -26.89 -81.88 -13.77
C GLU A 240 -27.11 -80.37 -13.52
N ASP A 241 -27.62 -79.54 -14.43
CA ASP A 241 -29.00 -79.50 -14.91
C ASP A 241 -29.07 -78.90 -16.32
N ALA A 242 -29.80 -79.57 -17.21
CA ALA A 242 -30.19 -79.01 -18.49
C ALA A 242 -30.97 -77.70 -18.28
N ALA A 243 -30.75 -76.70 -19.14
CA ALA A 243 -31.57 -75.49 -19.14
C ALA A 243 -33.05 -75.87 -19.31
N ARG A 244 -33.83 -75.76 -18.23
CA ARG A 244 -35.27 -76.08 -18.25
C ARG A 244 -35.99 -75.01 -19.07
N PHE A 245 -36.49 -75.39 -20.23
CA PHE A 245 -37.32 -74.53 -21.06
C PHE A 245 -38.78 -74.68 -20.65
N LEU A 246 -39.42 -73.55 -20.38
CA LEU A 246 -40.83 -73.37 -20.04
C LEU A 246 -41.62 -72.99 -21.29
N ASN A 247 -42.77 -73.60 -21.48
CA ASN A 247 -43.74 -73.19 -22.49
C ASN A 247 -44.76 -72.23 -21.85
N CYS A 248 -44.96 -71.04 -22.40
CA CYS A 248 -45.95 -70.08 -21.91
C CYS A 248 -47.01 -69.78 -22.96
N TYR A 249 -48.16 -69.27 -22.52
CA TYR A 249 -49.18 -68.73 -23.42
C TYR A 249 -48.86 -67.27 -23.75
N CYS A 250 -48.88 -66.89 -25.03
CA CYS A 250 -48.65 -65.50 -25.43
C CYS A 250 -49.88 -64.92 -26.15
N SER A 251 -50.21 -63.67 -25.81
CA SER A 251 -51.29 -62.89 -26.41
C SER A 251 -50.89 -61.42 -26.33
N GLY A 252 -50.80 -60.74 -27.46
CA GLY A 252 -50.23 -59.38 -27.56
C GLY A 252 -48.69 -59.34 -27.56
N HIS A 253 -48.03 -60.09 -26.67
CA HIS A 253 -46.57 -60.19 -26.58
C HIS A 253 -46.04 -61.58 -26.98
N CYS A 254 -46.24 -61.95 -28.25
CA CYS A 254 -45.67 -63.16 -28.85
C CYS A 254 -44.36 -62.87 -29.61
N PRO A 255 -43.30 -63.67 -29.44
CA PRO A 255 -42.13 -63.60 -30.31
C PRO A 255 -42.45 -64.13 -31.72
N GLU A 256 -41.65 -63.75 -32.72
CA GLU A 256 -41.91 -64.03 -34.15
C GLU A 256 -41.95 -65.53 -34.50
N ASP A 257 -41.33 -66.37 -33.68
CA ASP A 257 -41.28 -67.83 -33.79
C ASP A 257 -42.42 -68.55 -33.03
N ALA A 258 -43.37 -67.79 -32.46
CA ALA A 258 -44.51 -68.36 -31.77
C ALA A 258 -45.46 -69.09 -32.73
N THR A 259 -45.78 -70.35 -32.41
CA THR A 259 -46.81 -71.12 -33.09
C THR A 259 -47.95 -71.39 -32.12
N ASN A 260 -49.19 -71.24 -32.59
CA ASN A 260 -50.40 -71.54 -31.82
C ASN A 260 -50.51 -70.78 -30.47
N ASN A 261 -50.13 -69.50 -30.43
CA ASN A 261 -50.13 -68.64 -29.23
C ASN A 261 -49.30 -69.20 -28.06
N THR A 262 -48.22 -69.92 -28.40
CA THR A 262 -47.27 -70.46 -27.42
C THR A 262 -45.86 -69.99 -27.72
N CYS A 263 -45.11 -69.71 -26.66
CA CYS A 263 -43.71 -69.31 -26.74
C CYS A 263 -42.90 -70.13 -25.73
N GLN A 264 -41.61 -70.31 -25.99
CA GLN A 264 -40.71 -71.08 -25.13
C GLN A 264 -39.62 -70.19 -24.54
N THR A 265 -39.34 -70.33 -23.24
CA THR A 265 -38.32 -69.52 -22.56
C THR A 265 -37.55 -70.30 -21.50
N ASN A 266 -36.30 -69.91 -21.25
CA ASN A 266 -35.51 -70.38 -20.11
C ASN A 266 -35.66 -69.46 -18.86
N GLY A 267 -36.53 -68.44 -18.92
CA GLY A 267 -36.81 -67.49 -17.85
C GLY A 267 -38.16 -67.75 -17.17
N GLN A 268 -39.11 -66.84 -17.34
CA GLN A 268 -40.43 -66.88 -16.68
C GLN A 268 -41.56 -66.54 -17.68
N CYS A 269 -42.75 -67.06 -17.42
CA CYS A 269 -43.98 -66.63 -18.08
C CYS A 269 -44.54 -65.41 -17.37
N PHE A 270 -45.20 -64.50 -18.09
CA PHE A 270 -45.82 -63.32 -17.47
C PHE A 270 -47.22 -63.02 -18.04
N ALA A 271 -48.00 -62.30 -17.24
CA ALA A 271 -49.24 -61.62 -17.62
C ALA A 271 -49.20 -60.18 -17.10
N ILE A 272 -49.70 -59.24 -17.90
CA ILE A 272 -49.66 -57.82 -17.59
C ILE A 272 -50.98 -57.15 -17.95
N ILE A 273 -51.49 -56.32 -17.04
CA ILE A 273 -52.64 -55.45 -17.26
C ILE A 273 -52.17 -53.99 -17.30
N GLU A 274 -52.54 -53.28 -18.35
CA GLU A 274 -52.24 -51.87 -18.56
C GLU A 274 -53.51 -51.11 -18.91
N GLU A 275 -53.70 -49.93 -18.33
CA GLU A 275 -54.78 -49.01 -18.69
C GLU A 275 -54.32 -48.15 -19.90
N ASP A 276 -55.08 -48.18 -20.99
CA ASP A 276 -54.75 -47.44 -22.21
C ASP A 276 -55.05 -45.93 -22.11
N GLU A 277 -54.72 -45.14 -23.14
CA GLU A 277 -54.98 -43.69 -23.15
C GLU A 277 -56.48 -43.33 -23.07
N HIS A 278 -57.38 -44.28 -23.31
CA HIS A 278 -58.84 -44.11 -23.25
C HIS A 278 -59.45 -44.64 -21.95
N GLY A 279 -58.66 -45.24 -21.05
CA GLY A 279 -59.10 -45.79 -19.77
C GLY A 279 -59.63 -47.22 -19.84
N GLU A 280 -59.34 -47.96 -20.92
CA GLU A 280 -59.72 -49.37 -21.07
C GLU A 280 -58.58 -50.30 -20.61
N ASP A 281 -58.96 -51.39 -19.93
CA ASP A 281 -58.01 -52.35 -19.37
C ASP A 281 -57.57 -53.37 -20.43
N ILE A 282 -56.28 -53.37 -20.78
CA ILE A 282 -55.70 -54.30 -21.76
C ILE A 282 -54.86 -55.36 -21.03
N LEU A 283 -55.26 -56.63 -21.15
CA LEU A 283 -54.53 -57.79 -20.63
C LEU A 283 -53.69 -58.44 -21.74
N THR A 284 -52.37 -58.50 -21.55
CA THR A 284 -51.45 -59.21 -22.46
C THR A 284 -50.58 -60.21 -21.69
N SER A 285 -50.04 -61.20 -22.41
CA SER A 285 -49.23 -62.27 -21.81
C SER A 285 -48.10 -62.71 -22.75
N GLY A 286 -47.02 -63.25 -22.19
CA GLY A 286 -45.87 -63.67 -22.99
C GLY A 286 -44.76 -64.40 -22.22
N CYS A 287 -43.63 -64.57 -22.91
CA CYS A 287 -42.42 -65.21 -22.42
C CYS A 287 -41.30 -64.21 -22.17
N MET A 288 -40.57 -64.37 -21.08
CA MET A 288 -39.43 -63.52 -20.72
C MET A 288 -38.16 -64.34 -20.56
N LYS A 289 -37.05 -63.88 -21.15
CA LYS A 289 -35.73 -64.56 -21.08
C LYS A 289 -35.15 -64.49 -19.67
N TYR A 290 -34.27 -65.43 -19.33
CA TYR A 290 -33.63 -65.49 -17.99
C TYR A 290 -32.84 -64.22 -17.62
N GLU A 291 -32.16 -63.59 -18.58
CA GLU A 291 -31.42 -62.34 -18.32
C GLU A 291 -32.40 -61.17 -18.09
N GLY A 292 -32.48 -60.71 -16.85
CA GLY A 292 -33.27 -59.53 -16.48
C GLY A 292 -34.72 -59.81 -16.07
N SER A 293 -35.19 -61.07 -16.12
CA SER A 293 -36.57 -61.42 -15.76
C SER A 293 -36.93 -61.04 -14.33
N HIS A 294 -36.02 -61.27 -13.39
CA HIS A 294 -36.23 -60.92 -11.98
C HIS A 294 -36.40 -59.41 -11.73
N PHE A 295 -35.86 -58.55 -12.61
CA PHE A 295 -36.06 -57.10 -12.50
C PHE A 295 -37.34 -56.64 -13.20
N GLN A 296 -37.71 -57.26 -14.32
CA GLN A 296 -38.93 -56.92 -15.06
C GLN A 296 -40.21 -57.41 -14.38
N CYS A 297 -40.13 -58.50 -13.61
CA CYS A 297 -41.22 -59.02 -12.79
C CYS A 297 -41.40 -58.29 -11.45
N LYS A 298 -40.56 -57.29 -11.14
CA LYS A 298 -40.76 -56.40 -10.00
C LYS A 298 -41.19 -55.05 -10.53
N ASP A 299 -42.49 -54.76 -10.40
CA ASP A 299 -43.04 -53.53 -10.95
C ASP A 299 -42.41 -52.29 -10.31
N SER A 300 -42.18 -51.25 -11.12
CA SER A 300 -41.55 -50.00 -10.66
C SER A 300 -42.64 -49.05 -10.18
N PRO A 301 -42.58 -48.52 -8.94
CA PRO A 301 -43.63 -47.66 -8.39
C PRO A 301 -43.75 -46.28 -9.05
N ASN A 302 -42.94 -45.98 -10.07
CA ASN A 302 -42.80 -44.66 -10.70
C ASN A 302 -43.19 -44.61 -12.19
N ALA A 303 -44.02 -45.53 -12.69
CA ALA A 303 -44.56 -45.43 -14.05
C ALA A 303 -45.76 -44.48 -14.09
N GLN A 304 -45.82 -43.59 -15.09
CA GLN A 304 -46.91 -42.61 -15.29
C GLN A 304 -48.25 -43.23 -15.74
N THR A 305 -48.30 -44.55 -15.98
CA THR A 305 -49.48 -45.31 -16.41
C THR A 305 -49.80 -46.40 -15.38
N ARG A 306 -51.09 -46.63 -15.08
CA ARG A 306 -51.53 -47.71 -14.18
C ARG A 306 -51.29 -49.05 -14.88
N ARG A 307 -50.29 -49.78 -14.38
CA ARG A 307 -49.79 -51.04 -14.91
C ARG A 307 -49.54 -52.01 -13.76
N THR A 308 -49.75 -53.30 -14.00
CA THR A 308 -49.34 -54.36 -13.06
C THR A 308 -48.91 -55.60 -13.82
N ILE A 309 -47.71 -56.12 -13.51
CA ILE A 309 -47.15 -57.35 -14.10
C ILE A 309 -47.01 -58.46 -13.05
N GLU A 310 -47.47 -59.67 -13.39
CA GLU A 310 -47.25 -60.88 -12.61
C GLU A 310 -46.50 -61.95 -13.42
N CYS A 311 -45.61 -62.67 -12.76
CA CYS A 311 -44.75 -63.68 -13.38
C CYS A 311 -44.80 -65.02 -12.65
N CYS A 312 -44.66 -66.12 -13.39
CA CYS A 312 -44.70 -67.48 -12.88
C CYS A 312 -43.69 -68.39 -13.62
N ASN A 313 -43.44 -69.59 -13.08
CA ASN A 313 -42.29 -70.44 -13.44
C ASN A 313 -42.66 -71.92 -13.74
N THR A 314 -43.89 -72.20 -14.15
CA THR A 314 -44.34 -73.53 -14.60
C THR A 314 -44.96 -73.45 -16.00
N ASP A 315 -45.04 -74.58 -16.72
CA ASP A 315 -45.57 -74.57 -18.09
C ASP A 315 -47.03 -74.07 -18.11
N PHE A 316 -47.30 -73.10 -18.99
CA PHE A 316 -48.58 -72.45 -19.25
C PHE A 316 -49.21 -71.73 -18.05
N CYS A 317 -48.45 -71.47 -17.00
CA CYS A 317 -48.93 -70.87 -15.75
C CYS A 317 -49.56 -69.48 -15.91
N ASN A 318 -49.16 -68.74 -16.95
CA ASN A 318 -49.66 -67.40 -17.19
C ASN A 318 -51.07 -67.34 -17.81
N ARG A 319 -51.71 -68.49 -18.07
CA ARG A 319 -53.14 -68.54 -18.41
C ARG A 319 -54.05 -68.24 -17.22
N ASP A 320 -53.57 -68.56 -16.02
CA ASP A 320 -54.37 -68.47 -14.79
C ASP A 320 -54.03 -67.21 -13.98
N LEU A 321 -53.07 -66.40 -14.45
CA LEU A 321 -52.72 -65.13 -13.82
C LEU A 321 -53.78 -64.07 -14.12
N GLN A 322 -54.23 -63.37 -13.08
CA GLN A 322 -55.22 -62.29 -13.16
C GLN A 322 -54.71 -61.06 -12.39
N PRO A 323 -53.73 -60.32 -12.94
CA PRO A 323 -53.24 -59.11 -12.30
C PRO A 323 -54.35 -58.04 -12.25
N THR A 324 -54.43 -57.30 -11.15
CA THR A 324 -55.43 -56.22 -10.94
C THR A 324 -54.76 -54.86 -10.82
N LEU A 325 -55.35 -53.83 -11.44
CA LEU A 325 -54.83 -52.46 -11.36
C LEU A 325 -54.88 -51.87 -9.93
N PRO A 326 -53.91 -51.03 -9.52
CA PRO A 326 -53.88 -50.41 -8.20
C PRO A 326 -55.03 -49.42 -8.00
N PRO A 327 -55.63 -49.30 -6.79
CA PRO A 327 -56.79 -48.43 -6.53
C PRO A 327 -56.45 -46.94 -6.73
N GLN A 328 -57.40 -46.15 -7.27
CA GLN A 328 -57.25 -44.70 -7.37
C GLN A 328 -57.25 -44.04 -5.98
N PRO A 329 -56.39 -43.03 -5.72
CA PRO A 329 -56.42 -42.30 -4.45
C PRO A 329 -57.75 -41.52 -4.30
N PRO A 330 -58.30 -41.41 -3.08
CA PRO A 330 -59.55 -40.70 -2.86
C PRO A 330 -59.40 -39.20 -3.16
N PRO A 331 -60.46 -38.51 -3.63
CA PRO A 331 -60.41 -37.09 -3.91
C PRO A 331 -60.19 -36.28 -2.62
N GLU A 332 -59.09 -35.52 -2.56
CA GLU A 332 -58.75 -34.66 -1.43
C GLU A 332 -59.73 -33.49 -1.26
N GLY A 333 -60.01 -33.17 0.01
CA GLY A 333 -61.04 -32.25 0.45
C GLY A 333 -60.82 -30.76 0.11
N SER A 334 -61.93 -30.03 0.23
CA SER A 334 -62.18 -28.63 -0.12
C SER A 334 -61.02 -27.60 0.08
N PRO A 335 -60.87 -26.61 -0.83
CA PRO A 335 -59.71 -25.68 -0.90
C PRO A 335 -59.62 -24.63 0.21
N HIS A 336 -60.50 -24.62 1.21
CA HIS A 336 -60.51 -23.59 2.26
C HIS A 336 -59.40 -23.75 3.31
N TRP A 337 -58.97 -24.98 3.59
CA TRP A 337 -57.95 -25.22 4.62
C TRP A 337 -56.55 -24.78 4.17
N LEU A 338 -56.24 -24.95 2.88
CA LEU A 338 -54.96 -24.56 2.30
C LEU A 338 -54.78 -23.04 2.29
N ALA A 339 -55.85 -22.29 1.99
CA ALA A 339 -55.84 -20.83 2.04
C ALA A 339 -55.62 -20.30 3.47
N PHE A 340 -56.21 -20.94 4.48
CA PHE A 340 -56.02 -20.57 5.89
C PHE A 340 -54.57 -20.81 6.35
N LEU A 341 -53.97 -21.93 5.95
CA LEU A 341 -52.57 -22.24 6.26
C LEU A 341 -51.59 -21.28 5.58
N ILE A 342 -51.83 -20.91 4.31
CA ILE A 342 -51.01 -19.94 3.59
C ILE A 342 -51.11 -18.56 4.26
N SER A 343 -52.32 -18.13 4.65
CA SER A 343 -52.51 -16.85 5.35
C SER A 343 -51.79 -16.80 6.69
N MET A 344 -51.88 -17.87 7.49
CA MET A 344 -51.19 -17.98 8.78
C MET A 344 -49.66 -18.00 8.63
N THR A 345 -49.14 -18.70 7.63
CA THR A 345 -47.68 -18.72 7.37
C THR A 345 -47.17 -17.35 6.92
N VAL A 346 -47.89 -16.64 6.04
CA VAL A 346 -47.53 -15.27 5.64
C VAL A 346 -47.57 -14.31 6.83
N CYS A 347 -48.58 -14.38 7.69
CA CYS A 347 -48.65 -13.57 8.91
C CYS A 347 -47.48 -13.87 9.88
N CYS A 348 -47.13 -15.14 10.08
CA CYS A 348 -45.99 -15.50 10.92
C CYS A 348 -44.65 -15.02 10.32
N CYS A 349 -44.45 -15.19 9.01
CA CYS A 349 -43.24 -14.71 8.33
C CYS A 349 -43.10 -13.19 8.38
N THR A 350 -44.20 -12.44 8.21
CA THR A 350 -44.18 -10.98 8.32
C THR A 350 -43.87 -10.51 9.74
N LEU A 351 -44.44 -11.16 10.77
CA LEU A 351 -44.11 -10.89 12.17
C LEU A 351 -42.65 -11.19 12.50
N ILE A 352 -42.10 -12.29 11.98
CA ILE A 352 -40.66 -12.61 12.13
C ILE A 352 -39.80 -11.56 11.43
N CYS A 353 -40.13 -11.16 10.20
CA CYS A 353 -39.40 -10.11 9.49
C CYS A 353 -39.44 -8.77 10.24
N VAL A 354 -40.61 -8.35 10.75
CA VAL A 354 -40.75 -7.11 11.52
C VAL A 354 -39.96 -7.19 12.83
N THR A 355 -40.05 -8.30 13.57
CA THR A 355 -39.28 -8.47 14.82
C THR A 355 -37.78 -8.51 14.56
N VAL A 356 -37.32 -9.14 13.48
CA VAL A 356 -35.91 -9.12 13.05
C VAL A 356 -35.48 -7.71 12.68
N VAL A 357 -36.28 -6.97 11.89
CA VAL A 357 -35.98 -5.58 11.54
C VAL A 357 -35.95 -4.70 12.80
N CYS A 358 -36.92 -4.82 13.69
CA CYS A 358 -36.96 -4.11 14.97
C CYS A 358 -35.76 -4.48 15.86
N TYR A 359 -35.38 -5.76 15.92
CA TYR A 359 -34.20 -6.22 16.64
C TYR A 359 -32.92 -5.64 16.04
N TYR A 360 -32.78 -5.62 14.71
CA TYR A 360 -31.63 -5.00 14.06
C TYR A 360 -31.65 -3.48 14.24
N ARG A 361 -32.81 -2.80 14.20
CA ARG A 361 -32.90 -1.36 14.50
C ARG A 361 -32.56 -1.06 15.95
N TYR A 362 -33.03 -1.87 16.89
CA TYR A 362 -32.72 -1.76 18.32
C TYR A 362 -31.25 -2.05 18.59
N LYS A 363 -30.68 -3.11 18.02
CA LYS A 363 -29.26 -3.44 18.11
C LYS A 363 -28.42 -2.34 17.47
N TRP A 364 -28.81 -1.81 16.32
CA TRP A 364 -28.14 -0.70 15.66
C TRP A 364 -28.24 0.59 16.47
N GLN A 365 -29.39 0.90 17.10
CA GLN A 365 -29.52 2.00 18.04
C GLN A 365 -28.70 1.80 19.32
N SER A 366 -28.67 0.58 19.88
CA SER A 366 -27.91 0.25 21.08
C SER A 366 -26.40 0.26 20.81
N GLU A 367 -25.94 -0.23 19.67
CA GLU A 367 -24.54 -0.13 19.24
C GLU A 367 -24.17 1.33 18.95
N ARG A 368 -25.07 2.12 18.36
CA ARG A 368 -24.85 3.56 18.14
C ARG A 368 -24.84 4.36 19.45
N GLN A 369 -25.64 3.97 20.44
CA GLN A 369 -25.58 4.56 21.79
C GLN A 369 -24.35 4.10 22.57
N ARG A 370 -23.91 2.84 22.46
CA ARG A 370 -22.62 2.40 23.03
C ARG A 370 -21.46 3.09 22.36
N TYR A 371 -21.49 3.28 21.04
CA TYR A 371 -20.48 4.05 20.32
C TYR A 371 -20.49 5.52 20.74
N HIS A 372 -21.65 6.13 21.00
CA HIS A 372 -21.73 7.50 21.54
C HIS A 372 -21.22 7.59 22.98
N LYS A 373 -21.55 6.60 23.83
CA LYS A 373 -21.06 6.51 25.21
C LYS A 373 -19.56 6.25 25.28
N ASP A 374 -19.02 5.36 24.43
CA ASP A 374 -17.58 5.09 24.32
C ASP A 374 -16.82 6.29 23.72
N LEU A 375 -17.46 7.09 22.86
CA LEU A 375 -16.90 8.37 22.38
C LEU A 375 -16.94 9.46 23.47
N GLU A 376 -17.98 9.49 24.32
CA GLU A 376 -18.06 10.41 25.46
C GLU A 376 -17.11 10.01 26.60
N GLN A 377 -16.75 8.73 26.71
CA GLN A 377 -15.96 8.20 27.82
C GLN A 377 -14.43 8.16 27.56
N GLU A 378 -13.98 8.38 26.32
CA GLU A 378 -12.56 8.61 25.96
C GLU A 378 -12.24 10.05 25.49
N VAL A 379 -13.19 10.99 25.56
CA VAL A 379 -12.91 12.44 25.34
C VAL A 379 -12.62 13.10 26.69
N PHE A 380 -11.44 12.84 27.23
CA PHE A 380 -10.84 13.76 28.19
C PHE A 380 -9.77 14.57 27.45
N ILE A 381 -10.22 15.60 26.74
CA ILE A 381 -9.43 16.83 26.72
C ILE A 381 -9.56 17.34 28.16
N PRO A 382 -8.48 17.43 28.96
CA PRO A 382 -8.55 18.18 30.20
C PRO A 382 -9.11 19.56 29.83
N ALA A 383 -10.19 20.00 30.48
CA ALA A 383 -10.83 21.27 30.16
C ALA A 383 -9.77 22.39 30.10
N GLY A 384 -9.43 22.84 28.89
CA GLY A 384 -8.39 23.85 28.67
C GLY A 384 -7.34 23.57 27.59
N GLU A 385 -7.12 22.32 27.13
CA GLU A 385 -6.08 22.05 26.12
C GLU A 385 -6.60 22.09 24.67
N SER A 386 -6.12 23.06 23.88
CA SER A 386 -6.40 23.17 22.45
C SER A 386 -5.49 22.29 21.61
N LEU A 387 -5.88 22.00 20.36
CA LEU A 387 -5.02 21.33 19.38
C LEU A 387 -3.65 22.03 19.21
N LYS A 388 -3.63 23.36 19.34
CA LYS A 388 -2.39 24.13 19.30
C LYS A 388 -1.47 23.78 20.47
N ASP A 389 -2.04 23.57 21.66
CA ASP A 389 -1.27 23.24 22.86
C ASP A 389 -0.62 21.86 22.76
N LEU A 390 -1.33 20.87 22.22
CA LEU A 390 -0.77 19.53 21.94
C LEU A 390 0.41 19.58 20.96
N ILE A 391 0.31 20.41 19.92
CA ILE A 391 1.39 20.62 18.95
C ILE A 391 2.57 21.37 19.59
N HIS A 392 2.31 22.36 20.45
CA HIS A 392 3.34 23.09 21.17
C HIS A 392 4.09 22.19 22.17
N GLN A 393 3.37 21.33 22.91
CA GLN A 393 3.95 20.39 23.86
C GLN A 393 4.84 19.35 23.15
N SER A 394 4.44 18.83 21.99
CA SER A 394 5.27 17.88 21.24
C SER A 394 6.52 18.50 20.61
N GLN A 395 6.51 19.81 20.36
CA GLN A 395 7.63 20.54 19.75
C GLN A 395 8.77 20.82 20.73
N SER A 396 8.48 20.95 22.03
CA SER A 396 9.50 21.11 23.08
C SER A 396 10.45 19.90 23.19
N SER A 397 10.10 18.75 22.60
CA SER A 397 10.96 17.56 22.52
C SER A 397 11.92 17.54 21.31
N GLY A 398 11.94 18.60 20.48
CA GLY A 398 13.11 18.98 19.68
C GLY A 398 13.43 18.22 18.39
N SER A 399 12.57 17.32 17.88
CA SER A 399 12.91 16.47 16.71
C SER A 399 12.14 16.71 15.40
N GLY A 400 11.20 17.66 15.32
CA GLY A 400 10.51 17.99 14.07
C GLY A 400 9.18 18.75 14.24
N SER A 401 8.66 19.33 13.15
CA SER A 401 7.33 19.95 13.10
C SER A 401 6.22 18.89 13.03
N GLY A 402 5.34 18.87 14.03
CA GLY A 402 4.15 18.00 14.06
C GLY A 402 4.04 17.20 15.35
N LEU A 403 3.05 16.29 15.41
CA LEU A 403 2.91 15.34 16.51
C LEU A 403 3.93 14.19 16.38
N PRO A 404 4.39 13.58 17.49
CA PRO A 404 5.34 12.49 17.45
C PRO A 404 4.76 11.29 16.69
N LEU A 405 5.59 10.60 15.89
CA LEU A 405 5.23 9.37 15.14
C LEU A 405 4.60 8.26 16.03
N LEU A 406 4.74 8.36 17.35
CA LEU A 406 4.33 7.37 18.35
C LEU A 406 2.97 7.66 19.03
N VAL A 407 2.19 8.66 18.62
CA VAL A 407 0.81 8.81 19.14
C VAL A 407 -0.08 7.71 18.55
N GLN A 408 -0.19 6.61 19.32
CA GLN A 408 -0.57 5.23 19.01
C GLN A 408 -2.02 4.94 18.56
N ARG A 409 -2.70 5.85 17.83
CA ARG A 409 -3.86 5.49 16.99
C ARG A 409 -3.83 6.41 15.76
N THR A 410 -3.75 5.84 14.55
CA THR A 410 -3.71 6.58 13.26
C THR A 410 -4.70 7.76 13.29
N ILE A 411 -4.21 8.99 13.25
CA ILE A 411 -5.01 10.23 13.27
C ILE A 411 -6.09 10.17 12.18
N ALA A 412 -5.79 9.59 11.02
CA ALA A 412 -6.71 9.41 9.91
C ALA A 412 -7.97 8.58 10.25
N LYS A 413 -7.92 7.70 11.27
CA LYS A 413 -9.11 6.96 11.75
C LYS A 413 -10.02 7.82 12.62
N GLN A 414 -9.47 8.82 13.30
CA GLN A 414 -10.20 9.73 14.19
C GLN A 414 -10.76 10.94 13.46
N ILE A 415 -10.27 11.23 12.25
CA ILE A 415 -10.76 12.32 11.42
C ILE A 415 -12.11 11.95 10.79
N GLN A 416 -13.10 12.80 11.02
CA GLN A 416 -14.35 12.80 10.28
C GLN A 416 -14.21 13.70 9.06
N MET A 417 -14.30 13.14 7.86
CA MET A 417 -14.33 13.91 6.61
C MET A 417 -15.71 14.59 6.49
N VAL A 418 -15.74 15.91 6.29
CA VAL A 418 -16.98 16.71 6.27
C VAL A 418 -17.41 17.01 4.84
N ARG A 419 -16.59 17.72 4.08
CA ARG A 419 -16.88 18.06 2.67
C ARG A 419 -15.59 18.28 1.89
N GLN A 420 -15.63 18.02 0.59
CA GLN A 420 -14.54 18.40 -0.30
C GLN A 420 -14.49 19.93 -0.40
N ILE A 421 -13.29 20.50 -0.26
CA ILE A 421 -13.02 21.94 -0.37
C ILE A 421 -12.15 22.29 -1.56
N GLY A 422 -11.47 21.31 -2.15
CA GLY A 422 -10.67 21.51 -3.36
C GLY A 422 -10.30 20.22 -4.06
N LYS A 423 -9.86 20.35 -5.31
CA LYS A 423 -9.26 19.29 -6.10
C LYS A 423 -7.96 19.82 -6.68
N GLY A 424 -6.85 19.23 -6.28
CA GLY A 424 -5.51 19.57 -6.76
C GLY A 424 -5.04 18.60 -7.84
N ARG A 425 -3.79 18.79 -8.29
CA ARG A 425 -3.15 17.91 -9.29
C ARG A 425 -2.98 16.46 -8.78
N TYR A 426 -2.59 16.32 -7.51
CA TYR A 426 -2.16 15.04 -6.94
C TYR A 426 -3.22 14.34 -6.09
N GLY A 427 -4.38 15.01 -5.88
CA GLY A 427 -5.39 14.53 -4.95
C GLY A 427 -6.47 15.56 -4.65
N GLU A 428 -7.27 15.24 -3.64
CA GLU A 428 -8.41 16.05 -3.21
C GLU A 428 -8.14 16.65 -1.84
N VAL A 429 -8.65 17.86 -1.60
CA VAL A 429 -8.56 18.50 -0.29
C VAL A 429 -9.94 18.53 0.33
N TRP A 430 -10.03 18.06 1.56
CA TRP A 430 -11.26 17.93 2.32
C TRP A 430 -11.18 18.76 3.59
N LEU A 431 -12.30 19.38 3.97
CA LEU A 431 -12.53 19.83 5.34
C LEU A 431 -12.81 18.58 6.19
N GLY A 432 -12.01 18.38 7.22
CA GLY A 432 -12.22 17.37 8.25
C GLY A 432 -12.52 17.99 9.62
N ARG A 433 -13.01 17.17 10.53
CA ARG A 433 -13.04 17.46 11.97
C ARG A 433 -12.20 16.45 12.72
N TRP A 434 -11.32 16.95 13.59
CA TRP A 434 -10.52 16.13 14.50
C TRP A 434 -10.63 16.71 15.91
N ARG A 435 -11.15 15.93 16.85
CA ARG A 435 -11.38 16.36 18.25
C ARG A 435 -12.16 17.69 18.35
N GLY A 436 -13.18 17.86 17.51
CA GLY A 436 -14.01 19.08 17.45
C GLY A 436 -13.45 20.20 16.57
N GLU A 437 -12.13 20.24 16.36
CA GLU A 437 -11.44 21.27 15.57
C GLU A 437 -11.50 21.00 14.06
N LYS A 438 -11.56 22.08 13.27
CA LYS A 438 -11.54 22.01 11.79
C LYS A 438 -10.11 21.80 11.30
N VAL A 439 -9.90 20.79 10.45
CA VAL A 439 -8.61 20.49 9.80
C VAL A 439 -8.78 20.39 8.30
N ALA A 440 -7.73 20.68 7.53
CA ALA A 440 -7.69 20.40 6.11
C ALA A 440 -6.95 19.09 5.87
N VAL A 441 -7.51 18.23 5.03
CA VAL A 441 -7.00 16.88 4.75
C VAL A 441 -6.81 16.73 3.25
N LYS A 442 -5.56 16.75 2.81
CA LYS A 442 -5.19 16.44 1.42
C LYS A 442 -5.04 14.93 1.29
N VAL A 443 -5.92 14.33 0.50
CA VAL A 443 -5.98 12.89 0.22
C VAL A 443 -5.36 12.65 -1.15
N PHE A 444 -4.23 11.97 -1.19
CA PHE A 444 -3.52 11.66 -2.43
C PHE A 444 -4.00 10.34 -3.03
N PHE A 445 -3.98 10.26 -4.36
CA PHE A 445 -4.16 8.98 -5.05
C PHE A 445 -2.97 8.05 -4.78
N THR A 446 -3.19 6.74 -4.71
CA THR A 446 -2.13 5.75 -4.43
C THR A 446 -0.94 5.83 -5.40
N ARG A 447 -1.19 6.22 -6.65
CA ARG A 447 -0.15 6.38 -7.68
C ARG A 447 0.74 7.61 -7.45
N GLU A 448 0.34 8.52 -6.56
CA GLU A 448 1.02 9.78 -6.23
C GLU A 448 1.78 9.72 -4.90
N GLU A 449 2.24 8.53 -4.50
CA GLU A 449 3.01 8.31 -3.25
C GLU A 449 4.27 9.19 -3.20
N ALA A 450 4.99 9.35 -4.31
CA ALA A 450 6.17 10.20 -4.38
C ALA A 450 5.85 11.67 -4.08
N SER A 451 4.68 12.16 -4.55
CA SER A 451 4.20 13.52 -4.32
C SER A 451 3.81 13.72 -2.85
N TRP A 452 3.09 12.76 -2.26
CA TRP A 452 2.76 12.76 -0.82
C TRP A 452 4.01 12.71 0.07
N PHE A 453 4.96 11.83 -0.26
CA PHE A 453 6.20 11.66 0.49
C PHE A 453 7.02 12.94 0.49
N ARG A 454 7.22 13.54 -0.69
CA ARG A 454 7.95 14.80 -0.85
C ARG A 454 7.31 15.93 -0.05
N GLU A 455 6.00 16.12 -0.20
CA GLU A 455 5.31 17.21 0.50
C GLU A 455 5.38 17.02 2.03
N THR A 456 5.20 15.79 2.50
CA THR A 456 5.33 15.44 3.92
C THR A 456 6.75 15.69 4.44
N GLU A 457 7.77 15.28 3.70
CA GLU A 457 9.18 15.48 4.04
C GLU A 457 9.54 16.97 4.16
N ILE A 458 9.03 17.81 3.24
CA ILE A 458 9.24 19.25 3.31
C ILE A 458 8.56 19.84 4.55
N TYR A 459 7.29 19.49 4.82
CA TYR A 459 6.58 19.98 6.00
C TYR A 459 7.19 19.54 7.33
N GLN A 460 7.82 18.36 7.38
CA GLN A 460 8.51 17.81 8.56
C GLN A 460 9.95 18.32 8.73
N THR A 461 10.44 19.18 7.83
CA THR A 461 11.79 19.75 7.94
C THR A 461 11.96 20.50 9.27
N VAL A 462 13.14 20.37 9.90
CA VAL A 462 13.42 21.01 11.19
C VAL A 462 13.33 22.54 11.06
N LEU A 463 12.73 23.19 12.07
CA LEU A 463 12.43 24.63 12.09
C LEU A 463 11.59 25.13 10.88
N MET A 464 10.84 24.24 10.21
CA MET A 464 9.98 24.63 9.09
C MET A 464 8.74 25.41 9.54
N ARG A 465 8.21 25.16 10.74
CA ARG A 465 7.01 25.84 11.24
C ARG A 465 7.25 27.33 11.43
N HIS A 466 6.39 28.15 10.85
CA HIS A 466 6.43 29.61 10.91
C HIS A 466 5.01 30.14 10.76
N GLU A 467 4.70 31.33 11.28
CA GLU A 467 3.34 31.87 11.23
C GLU A 467 2.82 31.94 9.79
N ASN A 468 3.63 32.39 8.84
CA ASN A 468 3.21 32.52 7.44
C ASN A 468 3.51 31.29 6.57
N ILE A 469 3.65 30.10 7.17
CA ILE A 469 3.67 28.81 6.48
C ILE A 469 2.50 27.98 7.02
N LEU A 470 1.81 27.25 6.14
CA LEU A 470 0.67 26.41 6.52
C LEU A 470 1.08 25.42 7.62
N GLY A 471 0.33 25.40 8.72
CA GLY A 471 0.60 24.55 9.86
C GLY A 471 0.37 23.07 9.54
N PHE A 472 1.46 22.33 9.38
CA PHE A 472 1.43 20.87 9.33
C PHE A 472 1.05 20.30 10.71
N ILE A 473 0.16 19.30 10.69
CA ILE A 473 -0.27 18.56 11.88
C ILE A 473 0.31 17.14 11.84
N ALA A 474 0.00 16.41 10.76
CA ALA A 474 0.41 15.01 10.61
C ALA A 474 0.33 14.54 9.15
N ALA A 475 1.01 13.44 8.87
CA ALA A 475 0.80 12.63 7.68
C ALA A 475 0.49 11.20 8.12
N ASP A 476 -0.47 10.55 7.47
CA ASP A 476 -0.97 9.25 7.90
C ASP A 476 -1.53 8.44 6.72
N ILE A 477 -1.71 7.14 6.92
CA ILE A 477 -2.15 6.20 5.90
C ILE A 477 -3.42 5.50 6.38
N LYS A 478 -4.50 5.61 5.60
CA LYS A 478 -5.80 4.99 5.91
C LYS A 478 -6.11 3.88 4.91
N GLY A 479 -6.18 2.65 5.40
CA GLY A 479 -6.71 1.52 4.61
C GLY A 479 -8.24 1.51 4.64
N THR A 480 -8.89 1.50 3.47
CA THR A 480 -10.35 1.36 3.33
C THR A 480 -10.79 -0.07 2.99
N GLY A 481 -9.87 -1.04 3.06
CA GLY A 481 -10.10 -2.43 2.66
C GLY A 481 -9.92 -2.66 1.15
N ALA A 482 -10.37 -1.74 0.30
CA ALA A 482 -10.21 -1.82 -1.16
C ALA A 482 -8.96 -1.09 -1.68
N PHE A 483 -8.57 0.02 -1.05
CA PHE A 483 -7.38 0.79 -1.42
C PHE A 483 -6.83 1.59 -0.23
N THR A 484 -5.56 1.97 -0.34
CA THR A 484 -4.85 2.79 0.63
C THR A 484 -5.04 4.27 0.29
N GLN A 485 -5.33 5.12 1.27
CA GLN A 485 -5.36 6.57 1.10
C GLN A 485 -4.20 7.18 1.90
N LEU A 486 -3.46 8.08 1.26
CA LEU A 486 -2.36 8.81 1.89
C LEU A 486 -2.87 10.20 2.29
N PHE A 487 -2.84 10.51 3.58
CA PHE A 487 -3.36 11.75 4.14
C PHE A 487 -2.20 12.68 4.51
N LEU A 488 -2.37 13.95 4.16
CA LEU A 488 -1.60 15.07 4.70
C LEU A 488 -2.59 16.00 5.41
N ILE A 489 -2.39 16.20 6.71
CA ILE A 489 -3.33 16.89 7.60
C ILE A 489 -2.69 18.20 8.04
N THR A 490 -3.39 19.30 7.81
CA THR A 490 -2.93 20.66 8.11
C THR A 490 -4.02 21.46 8.81
N ASP A 491 -3.65 22.64 9.32
CA ASP A 491 -4.60 23.64 9.76
C ASP A 491 -5.60 23.97 8.64
N TYR A 492 -6.86 24.21 9.02
CA TYR A 492 -7.89 24.70 8.11
C TYR A 492 -8.02 26.22 8.22
N HIS A 493 -8.14 26.88 7.07
CA HIS A 493 -8.36 28.33 6.99
C HIS A 493 -9.64 28.62 6.20
N GLU A 494 -10.60 29.26 6.88
CA GLU A 494 -11.96 29.45 6.37
C GLU A 494 -12.07 30.48 5.25
N ASN A 495 -11.17 31.46 5.21
CA ASN A 495 -11.08 32.45 4.12
C ASN A 495 -10.51 31.85 2.82
N GLY A 496 -10.11 30.58 2.84
CA GLY A 496 -9.64 29.86 1.66
C GLY A 496 -8.33 30.42 1.12
N SER A 497 -8.15 30.30 -0.20
CA SER A 497 -6.97 30.82 -0.89
C SER A 497 -7.08 32.32 -1.15
N LEU A 498 -5.94 32.98 -1.30
CA LEU A 498 -5.86 34.38 -1.72
C LEU A 498 -6.58 34.58 -3.06
N TYR A 499 -6.51 33.60 -3.97
CA TYR A 499 -7.27 33.58 -5.22
C TYR A 499 -8.79 33.71 -4.98
N ASP A 500 -9.34 32.88 -4.07
CA ASP A 500 -10.78 32.90 -3.77
C ASP A 500 -11.18 34.20 -3.07
N PHE A 501 -10.33 34.69 -2.17
CA PHE A 501 -10.56 35.92 -1.44
C PHE A 501 -10.56 37.16 -2.34
N LEU A 502 -9.57 37.30 -3.24
CA LEU A 502 -9.45 38.45 -4.13
C LEU A 502 -10.58 38.53 -5.16
N LYS A 503 -11.19 37.40 -5.51
CA LYS A 503 -12.40 37.35 -6.36
C LYS A 503 -13.62 37.95 -5.69
N LEU A 504 -13.77 37.74 -4.38
CA LEU A 504 -14.98 38.09 -3.63
C LEU A 504 -14.84 39.44 -2.91
N SER A 505 -13.61 39.86 -2.64
CA SER A 505 -13.31 41.01 -1.80
C SER A 505 -12.52 42.07 -2.55
N THR A 506 -12.69 43.32 -2.15
CA THR A 506 -11.76 44.43 -2.43
C THR A 506 -10.87 44.65 -1.21
N LEU A 507 -9.71 45.26 -1.42
CA LEU A 507 -8.73 45.57 -0.37
C LEU A 507 -8.66 47.08 -0.16
N ASP A 508 -8.44 47.51 1.07
CA ASP A 508 -7.85 48.82 1.34
C ASP A 508 -6.30 48.70 1.35
N THR A 509 -5.64 49.84 1.44
CA THR A 509 -4.17 49.92 1.47
C THR A 509 -3.58 49.09 2.61
N GLN A 510 -4.17 49.14 3.80
CA GLN A 510 -3.67 48.41 4.95
C GLN A 510 -3.78 46.89 4.78
N THR A 511 -4.89 46.41 4.24
CA THR A 511 -5.09 44.98 3.97
C THR A 511 -4.18 44.51 2.83
N LEU A 512 -4.00 45.30 1.77
CA LEU A 512 -3.02 45.03 0.72
C LEU A 512 -1.62 44.80 1.31
N LEU A 513 -1.15 45.74 2.13
CA LEU A 513 0.18 45.66 2.73
C LEU A 513 0.29 44.51 3.72
N ARG A 514 -0.73 44.25 4.54
CA ARG A 514 -0.75 43.12 5.47
C ARG A 514 -0.66 41.78 4.75
N LEU A 515 -1.43 41.59 3.67
CA LEU A 515 -1.42 40.36 2.88
C LEU A 515 -0.09 40.15 2.16
N ALA A 516 0.44 41.21 1.52
CA ALA A 516 1.74 41.16 0.87
C ALA A 516 2.87 40.92 1.88
N TYR A 517 2.91 41.67 2.99
CA TYR A 517 3.96 41.54 4.00
C TYR A 517 3.98 40.14 4.62
N SER A 518 2.82 39.62 5.01
CA SER A 518 2.72 38.28 5.61
C SER A 518 3.12 37.17 4.63
N ALA A 519 2.73 37.26 3.34
CA ALA A 519 3.20 36.32 2.32
C ALA A 519 4.72 36.41 2.13
N ALA A 520 5.29 37.63 2.11
CA ALA A 520 6.73 37.83 2.02
C ALA A 520 7.48 37.27 3.23
N CYS A 521 6.92 37.36 4.44
CA CYS A 521 7.48 36.74 5.64
C CYS A 521 7.57 35.21 5.51
N GLY A 522 6.53 34.57 4.98
CA GLY A 522 6.54 33.12 4.71
C GLY A 522 7.59 32.73 3.69
N LEU A 523 7.64 33.43 2.55
CA LEU A 523 8.60 33.13 1.50
C LEU A 523 10.05 33.41 1.95
N CYS A 524 10.26 34.46 2.76
CA CYS A 524 11.54 34.74 3.39
C CYS A 524 11.99 33.61 4.31
N HIS A 525 11.07 33.05 5.12
CA HIS A 525 11.36 31.91 5.97
C HIS A 525 11.75 30.67 5.16
N LEU A 526 11.04 30.38 4.06
CA LEU A 526 11.40 29.29 3.14
C LEU A 526 12.82 29.45 2.60
N HIS A 527 13.12 30.62 2.01
CA HIS A 527 14.39 30.90 1.33
C HIS A 527 15.59 31.01 2.26
N THR A 528 15.39 31.27 3.55
CA THR A 528 16.48 31.47 4.51
C THR A 528 16.97 30.15 5.09
N GLU A 529 18.27 29.88 5.00
CA GLU A 529 18.93 28.81 5.75
C GLU A 529 19.10 29.21 7.22
N ILE A 530 18.83 28.29 8.14
CA ILE A 530 19.01 28.50 9.58
C ILE A 530 20.07 27.52 10.07
N TYR A 531 21.21 28.03 10.53
CA TYR A 531 22.30 27.21 11.05
C TYR A 531 22.00 26.72 12.48
N GLY A 532 22.46 25.51 12.80
CA GLY A 532 22.32 24.90 14.12
C GLY A 532 22.65 23.41 14.09
N THR A 533 22.65 22.75 15.26
CA THR A 533 22.84 21.29 15.38
C THR A 533 21.80 20.49 14.59
N GLN A 534 20.59 21.05 14.47
CA GLN A 534 19.53 20.61 13.56
C GLN A 534 19.06 21.84 12.76
N GLY A 535 19.87 22.28 11.80
CA GLY A 535 19.57 23.45 10.98
C GLY A 535 18.39 23.24 10.01
N LYS A 536 17.83 24.34 9.52
CA LYS A 536 16.85 24.35 8.42
C LYS A 536 17.57 24.65 7.11
N PRO A 537 17.48 23.80 6.08
CA PRO A 537 18.01 24.12 4.77
C PRO A 537 17.23 25.27 4.12
N ALA A 538 17.84 25.99 3.19
CA ALA A 538 17.09 26.91 2.32
C ALA A 538 16.16 26.11 1.40
N ILE A 539 14.93 26.59 1.20
CA ILE A 539 13.87 25.90 0.44
C ILE A 539 13.30 26.85 -0.61
N ALA A 540 13.24 26.41 -1.87
CA ALA A 540 12.53 27.14 -2.93
C ALA A 540 11.20 26.45 -3.24
N HIS A 541 10.13 27.24 -3.45
CA HIS A 541 8.75 26.78 -3.54
C HIS A 541 8.39 26.17 -4.90
N ARG A 542 8.80 26.82 -6.00
CA ARG A 542 8.63 26.41 -7.41
C ARG A 542 7.21 26.41 -7.98
N ASP A 543 6.17 26.55 -7.15
CA ASP A 543 4.77 26.71 -7.62
C ASP A 543 4.01 27.81 -6.87
N LEU A 544 4.65 28.96 -6.68
CA LEU A 544 4.07 30.07 -5.93
C LEU A 544 3.01 30.79 -6.79
N LYS A 545 1.78 30.88 -6.27
CA LYS A 545 0.63 31.51 -6.93
C LYS A 545 -0.46 31.83 -5.90
N SER A 546 -1.42 32.69 -6.25
CA SER A 546 -2.50 33.09 -5.34
C SER A 546 -3.37 31.92 -4.82
N LYS A 547 -3.50 30.82 -5.58
CA LYS A 547 -4.19 29.59 -5.13
C LYS A 547 -3.43 28.82 -4.04
N ASN A 548 -2.10 29.00 -3.93
CA ASN A 548 -1.23 28.30 -2.97
C ASN A 548 -0.86 29.20 -1.77
N ILE A 549 -1.53 30.33 -1.61
CA ILE A 549 -1.41 31.21 -0.45
C ILE A 549 -2.79 31.23 0.21
N LEU A 550 -2.88 30.90 1.50
CA LEU A 550 -4.13 30.87 2.25
C LEU A 550 -4.25 32.11 3.13
N ILE A 551 -5.47 32.56 3.39
CA ILE A 551 -5.74 33.68 4.29
C ILE A 551 -6.24 33.17 5.62
N LYS A 552 -5.58 33.59 6.69
CA LYS A 552 -5.96 33.27 8.06
C LYS A 552 -7.09 34.16 8.55
N LYS A 553 -7.71 33.77 9.67
CA LYS A 553 -8.75 34.54 10.34
C LYS A 553 -8.28 35.93 10.80
N ASN A 554 -7.00 36.09 11.15
CA ASN A 554 -6.41 37.38 11.55
C ASN A 554 -6.02 38.28 10.35
N GLY A 555 -6.37 37.88 9.11
CA GLY A 555 -6.06 38.66 7.91
C GLY A 555 -4.60 38.57 7.45
N ALA A 556 -3.79 37.66 8.01
CA ALA A 556 -2.46 37.35 7.52
C ALA A 556 -2.48 36.17 6.52
N CYS A 557 -1.49 36.09 5.64
CA CYS A 557 -1.29 34.99 4.73
C CYS A 557 -0.46 33.85 5.35
N CYS A 558 -0.63 32.63 4.83
CA CYS A 558 0.36 31.57 4.94
C CYS A 558 0.54 30.82 3.61
N ILE A 559 1.76 30.39 3.31
CA ILE A 559 2.09 29.66 2.08
C ILE A 559 1.80 28.17 2.27
N ALA A 560 1.17 27.56 1.27
CA ALA A 560 0.74 26.17 1.23
C ALA A 560 1.24 25.45 -0.03
N ASP A 561 1.02 24.14 -0.12
CA ASP A 561 1.33 23.28 -1.27
C ASP A 561 2.83 23.21 -1.61
N LEU A 562 3.60 22.65 -0.67
CA LEU A 562 5.06 22.52 -0.77
C LEU A 562 5.51 21.27 -1.56
N GLY A 563 4.60 20.61 -2.28
CA GLY A 563 4.85 19.33 -2.95
C GLY A 563 5.87 19.39 -4.10
N LEU A 564 6.15 20.59 -4.62
CA LEU A 564 7.16 20.82 -5.67
C LEU A 564 8.44 21.47 -5.16
N ALA A 565 8.52 21.75 -3.86
CA ALA A 565 9.65 22.44 -3.26
C ALA A 565 10.95 21.63 -3.38
N VAL A 566 12.07 22.34 -3.32
CA VAL A 566 13.43 21.78 -3.33
C VAL A 566 14.24 22.37 -2.18
N LYS A 567 15.05 21.55 -1.53
CA LYS A 567 15.99 21.89 -0.47
C LYS A 567 17.40 22.05 -1.02
N PHE A 568 18.10 23.05 -0.51
CA PHE A 568 19.53 23.21 -0.69
C PHE A 568 20.27 22.43 0.39
N ASN A 569 21.24 21.60 -0.03
CA ASN A 569 22.21 21.00 0.88
C ASN A 569 23.51 21.81 0.82
N SER A 570 23.74 22.63 1.85
CA SER A 570 24.93 23.48 1.95
C SER A 570 26.22 22.69 2.12
N ASP A 571 26.17 21.49 2.72
CA ASP A 571 27.35 20.63 2.92
C ASP A 571 27.88 20.04 1.61
N THR A 572 26.98 19.68 0.69
CA THR A 572 27.35 19.10 -0.62
C THR A 572 27.29 20.11 -1.76
N ASN A 573 26.76 21.31 -1.51
CA ASN A 573 26.44 22.31 -2.52
C ASN A 573 25.53 21.74 -3.64
N GLU A 574 24.63 20.85 -3.27
CA GLU A 574 23.69 20.19 -4.18
C GLU A 574 22.25 20.59 -3.86
N VAL A 575 21.39 20.49 -4.87
CA VAL A 575 19.94 20.68 -4.73
C VAL A 575 19.27 19.32 -4.91
N ASP A 576 18.26 19.02 -4.10
CA ASP A 576 17.48 17.76 -4.16
C ASP A 576 16.48 17.72 -5.34
N VAL A 577 16.94 18.14 -6.53
CA VAL A 577 16.10 18.36 -7.71
C VAL A 577 15.61 17.02 -8.28
N PRO A 578 14.30 16.87 -8.58
CA PRO A 578 13.81 15.81 -9.46
C PRO A 578 14.27 16.05 -10.91
N LEU A 579 14.21 15.03 -11.76
CA LEU A 579 14.75 15.05 -13.14
C LEU A 579 14.24 16.21 -14.04
N SER A 580 13.09 16.82 -13.74
CA SER A 580 12.47 17.89 -14.56
C SER A 580 12.49 19.27 -13.89
N THR A 581 12.86 20.29 -14.66
CA THR A 581 12.85 21.71 -14.28
C THR A 581 11.51 22.40 -14.52
N ARG A 582 10.80 22.03 -15.60
CA ARG A 582 9.50 22.59 -15.99
C ARG A 582 8.37 21.98 -15.15
N VAL A 583 8.31 22.36 -13.87
CA VAL A 583 7.22 21.99 -12.95
C VAL A 583 6.58 23.26 -12.37
N GLY A 584 5.35 23.14 -11.91
CA GLY A 584 4.55 24.26 -11.41
C GLY A 584 3.52 24.74 -12.43
N THR A 585 2.89 25.87 -12.14
CA THR A 585 1.79 26.45 -12.92
C THR A 585 2.34 27.34 -14.02
N ARG A 586 2.12 26.98 -15.29
CA ARG A 586 2.72 27.64 -16.47
C ARG A 586 2.56 29.16 -16.47
N ARG A 587 1.37 29.67 -16.10
CA ARG A 587 1.07 31.10 -16.02
C ARG A 587 2.01 31.91 -15.12
N TYR A 588 2.58 31.27 -14.09
CA TYR A 588 3.45 31.91 -13.09
C TYR A 588 4.94 31.60 -13.30
N MET A 589 5.28 30.80 -14.30
CA MET A 589 6.68 30.42 -14.54
C MET A 589 7.52 31.61 -14.99
N ALA A 590 8.70 31.73 -14.39
CA ALA A 590 9.69 32.72 -14.77
C ALA A 590 10.25 32.44 -16.18
N PRO A 591 10.75 33.46 -16.90
CA PRO A 591 11.29 33.30 -18.25
C PRO A 591 12.30 32.16 -18.38
N GLU A 592 13.25 32.06 -17.43
CA GLU A 592 14.29 31.04 -17.41
C GLU A 592 13.78 29.61 -17.15
N VAL A 593 12.57 29.48 -16.59
CA VAL A 593 11.89 28.19 -16.41
C VAL A 593 11.17 27.81 -17.69
N LEU A 594 10.54 28.78 -18.37
CA LEU A 594 9.82 28.58 -19.62
C LEU A 594 10.78 28.20 -20.76
N ASP A 595 11.90 28.88 -20.91
CA ASP A 595 12.89 28.62 -21.98
C ASP A 595 13.94 27.54 -21.63
N GLU A 596 13.84 26.94 -20.44
CA GLU A 596 14.77 25.94 -19.89
C GLU A 596 16.22 26.43 -19.66
N SER A 597 16.47 27.74 -19.67
CA SER A 597 17.80 28.32 -19.37
C SER A 597 18.17 28.33 -17.88
N LEU A 598 17.25 27.92 -16.99
CA LEU A 598 17.50 27.85 -15.54
C LEU A 598 18.70 26.95 -15.21
N ASN A 599 19.68 27.52 -14.50
CA ASN A 599 20.84 26.78 -14.01
C ASN A 599 20.49 25.87 -12.83
N LYS A 600 20.30 24.57 -13.11
CA LYS A 600 19.87 23.56 -12.14
C LYS A 600 20.85 23.33 -10.99
N ASN A 601 22.13 23.61 -11.23
CA ASN A 601 23.20 23.41 -10.26
C ASN A 601 23.30 24.58 -9.26
N HIS A 602 22.56 25.66 -9.50
CA HIS A 602 22.61 26.84 -8.66
C HIS A 602 21.27 27.07 -7.96
N PHE A 603 21.24 26.80 -6.65
CA PHE A 603 20.00 26.90 -5.87
C PHE A 603 19.33 28.28 -5.95
N GLN A 604 20.10 29.36 -6.03
CA GLN A 604 19.56 30.72 -6.13
C GLN A 604 18.70 30.90 -7.39
N ALA A 605 18.91 30.12 -8.45
CA ALA A 605 18.08 30.20 -9.65
C ALA A 605 16.60 29.86 -9.32
N TYR A 606 16.36 28.90 -8.42
CA TYR A 606 15.00 28.57 -7.97
C TYR A 606 14.40 29.66 -7.08
N ILE A 607 15.21 30.26 -6.19
CA ILE A 607 14.78 31.41 -5.36
C ILE A 607 14.39 32.59 -6.26
N MET A 608 15.20 32.91 -7.27
CA MET A 608 14.91 34.02 -8.19
C MET A 608 13.66 33.75 -9.05
N ALA A 609 13.37 32.49 -9.39
CA ALA A 609 12.12 32.11 -10.06
C ALA A 609 10.89 32.28 -9.15
N ASP A 610 11.00 31.97 -7.85
CA ASP A 610 9.94 32.26 -6.88
C ASP A 610 9.68 33.76 -6.78
N MET A 611 10.72 34.62 -6.85
CA MET A 611 10.57 36.07 -6.81
C MET A 611 9.77 36.62 -7.98
N TYR A 612 10.00 36.08 -9.19
CA TYR A 612 9.17 36.42 -10.35
C TYR A 612 7.70 36.08 -10.10
N SER A 613 7.44 34.87 -9.62
CA SER A 613 6.09 34.38 -9.32
C SER A 613 5.41 35.25 -8.24
N TYR A 614 6.17 35.69 -7.24
CA TYR A 614 5.70 36.56 -6.18
C TYR A 614 5.32 37.97 -6.69
N GLY A 615 6.08 38.51 -7.66
CA GLY A 615 5.74 39.77 -8.33
C GLY A 615 4.36 39.71 -9.00
N LEU A 616 4.02 38.58 -9.64
CA LEU A 616 2.69 38.37 -10.23
C LEU A 616 1.59 38.30 -9.18
N VAL A 617 1.85 37.69 -8.01
CA VAL A 617 0.90 37.67 -6.89
C VAL A 617 0.66 39.07 -6.33
N ILE A 618 1.71 39.91 -6.21
CA ILE A 618 1.56 41.30 -5.80
C ILE A 618 0.64 42.06 -6.77
N TRP A 619 0.79 41.84 -8.08
CA TRP A 619 -0.08 42.44 -9.09
C TRP A 619 -1.55 42.06 -8.88
N GLU A 620 -1.85 40.79 -8.59
CA GLU A 620 -3.21 40.33 -8.29
C GLU A 620 -3.80 41.06 -7.07
N MET A 621 -3.02 41.23 -6.00
CA MET A 621 -3.45 41.95 -4.80
C MET A 621 -3.68 43.45 -5.09
N ALA A 622 -2.74 44.09 -5.77
CA ALA A 622 -2.77 45.54 -6.03
C ALA A 622 -3.96 45.96 -6.91
N ARG A 623 -4.38 45.14 -7.88
CA ARG A 623 -5.60 45.37 -8.67
C ARG A 623 -6.87 45.48 -7.83
N ARG A 624 -6.92 44.71 -6.74
CA ARG A 624 -8.08 44.69 -5.83
C ARG A 624 -8.04 45.78 -4.78
N CYS A 625 -6.99 46.60 -4.77
CA CYS A 625 -6.87 47.72 -3.86
C CYS A 625 -7.70 48.92 -4.35
N VAL A 626 -8.63 49.37 -3.51
CA VAL A 626 -9.48 50.54 -3.74
C VAL A 626 -8.66 51.80 -3.46
N THR A 627 -8.54 52.67 -4.46
CA THR A 627 -7.93 54.00 -4.30
C THR A 627 -8.81 55.04 -4.95
N GLY A 628 -9.17 56.10 -4.23
CA GLY A 628 -10.07 57.15 -4.75
C GLY A 628 -11.44 56.61 -5.18
N GLY A 629 -11.94 55.56 -4.52
CA GLY A 629 -13.21 54.90 -4.86
C GLY A 629 -13.19 54.00 -6.09
N ILE A 630 -12.04 53.84 -6.75
CA ILE A 630 -11.89 53.05 -7.98
C ILE A 630 -11.12 51.75 -7.68
N VAL A 631 -11.56 50.64 -8.28
CA VAL A 631 -10.93 49.32 -8.18
C VAL A 631 -11.12 48.54 -9.48
N GLU A 632 -10.16 47.71 -9.89
CA GLU A 632 -10.35 46.80 -11.03
C GLU A 632 -10.88 45.44 -10.59
N ASP A 633 -11.62 44.78 -11.48
CA ASP A 633 -12.03 43.39 -11.27
C ASP A 633 -10.82 42.46 -11.10
N TYR A 634 -11.06 41.39 -10.33
CA TYR A 634 -10.09 40.33 -10.17
C TYR A 634 -9.80 39.67 -11.51
N GLN A 635 -8.51 39.55 -11.82
CA GLN A 635 -8.02 38.86 -12.99
C GLN A 635 -6.76 38.07 -12.65
N LEU A 636 -6.55 36.98 -13.37
CA LEU A 636 -5.27 36.26 -13.32
C LEU A 636 -4.20 37.05 -14.10
N PRO A 637 -2.91 36.93 -13.73
CA PRO A 637 -1.82 37.53 -14.49
C PRO A 637 -1.86 37.07 -15.95
N TYR A 638 -1.61 37.98 -16.90
CA TYR A 638 -1.68 37.70 -18.34
C TYR A 638 -3.07 37.35 -18.90
N CYS A 639 -4.16 37.63 -18.18
CA CYS A 639 -5.54 37.34 -18.64
C CYS A 639 -5.88 37.90 -20.03
N GLU A 640 -5.32 39.06 -20.40
CA GLU A 640 -5.55 39.73 -21.69
C GLU A 640 -4.70 39.13 -22.83
N MET A 641 -3.70 38.31 -22.51
CA MET A 641 -2.67 37.87 -23.45
C MET A 641 -2.69 36.36 -23.72
N VAL A 642 -3.22 35.55 -22.80
CA VAL A 642 -3.22 34.08 -22.91
C VAL A 642 -4.55 33.50 -22.44
N PRO A 643 -4.97 32.32 -22.95
CA PRO A 643 -6.21 31.65 -22.53
C PRO A 643 -6.18 31.25 -21.04
N SER A 644 -7.33 30.86 -20.47
CA SER A 644 -7.46 30.56 -19.03
C SER A 644 -6.51 29.47 -18.53
N ASP A 645 -6.29 28.40 -19.30
CA ASP A 645 -5.28 27.36 -19.06
C ASP A 645 -4.23 27.39 -20.18
N PRO A 646 -3.19 28.23 -20.07
CA PRO A 646 -2.24 28.43 -21.16
C PRO A 646 -1.31 27.23 -21.31
N SER A 647 -0.91 26.97 -22.55
CA SER A 647 0.14 26.01 -22.90
C SER A 647 1.53 26.54 -22.49
N TYR A 648 2.58 25.73 -22.68
CA TYR A 648 3.95 26.22 -22.48
C TYR A 648 4.32 27.23 -23.56
N GLU A 649 3.88 26.97 -24.78
CA GLU A 649 4.13 27.77 -25.97
C GLU A 649 3.49 29.16 -25.85
N ASP A 650 2.24 29.25 -25.36
CA ASP A 650 1.55 30.53 -25.15
C ASP A 650 2.34 31.42 -24.17
N MET A 651 2.79 30.83 -23.06
CA MET A 651 3.54 31.56 -22.04
C MET A 651 4.94 31.92 -22.52
N LEU A 652 5.62 31.02 -23.24
CA LEU A 652 6.93 31.27 -23.83
C LEU A 652 6.87 32.44 -24.83
N GLU A 653 5.85 32.46 -25.69
CA GLU A 653 5.67 33.53 -26.67
C GLU A 653 5.46 34.89 -25.98
N VAL A 654 4.55 34.96 -25.00
CA VAL A 654 4.23 36.22 -24.33
C VAL A 654 5.37 36.70 -23.43
N VAL A 655 5.95 35.82 -22.62
CA VAL A 655 6.89 36.19 -21.55
C VAL A 655 8.34 36.25 -22.04
N CYS A 656 8.75 35.30 -22.88
CA CYS A 656 10.15 35.18 -23.32
C CYS A 656 10.38 35.84 -24.68
N VAL A 657 9.50 35.61 -25.67
CA VAL A 657 9.68 36.15 -27.03
C VAL A 657 9.27 37.62 -27.09
N LYS A 658 8.06 37.96 -26.65
CA LYS A 658 7.55 39.34 -26.66
C LYS A 658 8.01 40.17 -25.45
N GLY A 659 8.51 39.53 -24.40
CA GLY A 659 8.99 40.21 -23.19
C GLY A 659 7.90 40.93 -22.39
N LEU A 660 6.62 40.54 -22.55
CA LEU A 660 5.49 41.24 -21.96
C LEU A 660 5.32 40.92 -20.47
N ARG A 661 4.64 41.82 -19.76
CA ARG A 661 4.25 41.71 -18.34
C ARG A 661 2.78 42.10 -18.19
N PRO A 662 2.10 41.71 -17.08
CA PRO A 662 0.72 42.08 -16.85
C PRO A 662 0.50 43.59 -16.95
N THR A 663 -0.59 43.99 -17.58
CA THR A 663 -0.95 45.39 -17.79
C THR A 663 -1.25 46.07 -16.45
N VAL A 664 -0.80 47.32 -16.33
CA VAL A 664 -0.98 48.13 -15.12
C VAL A 664 -1.76 49.39 -15.47
N SER A 665 -2.79 49.69 -14.69
CA SER A 665 -3.58 50.90 -14.85
C SER A 665 -2.78 52.13 -14.46
N ASN A 666 -2.89 53.21 -15.24
CA ASN A 666 -2.23 54.48 -14.94
C ASN A 666 -2.61 55.06 -13.56
N ARG A 667 -3.76 54.68 -13.00
CA ARG A 667 -4.20 55.12 -11.67
C ARG A 667 -3.21 54.74 -10.56
N TRP A 668 -2.43 53.68 -10.74
CA TRP A 668 -1.48 53.22 -9.73
C TRP A 668 -0.37 54.25 -9.49
N ASN A 669 -0.08 55.09 -10.50
CA ASN A 669 0.87 56.18 -10.36
C ASN A 669 0.30 57.36 -9.56
N SER A 670 -1.01 57.47 -9.38
CA SER A 670 -1.65 58.56 -8.65
C SER A 670 -1.64 58.33 -7.14
N ASP A 671 -1.60 57.08 -6.68
CA ASP A 671 -1.53 56.71 -5.26
C ASP A 671 -0.09 56.36 -4.83
N GLU A 672 0.33 56.85 -3.66
CA GLU A 672 1.70 56.63 -3.16
C GLU A 672 1.99 55.14 -2.89
N CYS A 673 1.03 54.43 -2.28
CA CYS A 673 1.22 53.03 -1.94
C CYS A 673 1.22 52.16 -3.21
N LEU A 674 0.27 52.35 -4.12
CA LEU A 674 0.24 51.59 -5.38
C LEU A 674 1.45 51.89 -6.27
N ARG A 675 1.98 53.11 -6.27
CA ARG A 675 3.22 53.45 -6.99
C ARG A 675 4.42 52.70 -6.41
N ALA A 676 4.51 52.61 -5.08
CA ALA A 676 5.54 51.84 -4.41
C ALA A 676 5.39 50.33 -4.66
N MET A 677 4.17 49.80 -4.65
CA MET A 677 3.88 48.40 -5.00
C MET A 677 4.21 48.10 -6.47
N LEU A 678 3.92 49.03 -7.38
CA LEU A 678 4.28 48.93 -8.79
C LEU A 678 5.79 48.80 -8.98
N LYS A 679 6.56 49.66 -8.31
CA LYS A 679 8.02 49.56 -8.33
C LYS A 679 8.50 48.21 -7.78
N LEU A 680 7.98 47.81 -6.62
CA LEU A 680 8.36 46.58 -5.95
C LEU A 680 8.10 45.34 -6.82
N MET A 681 6.91 45.20 -7.40
CA MET A 681 6.59 44.07 -8.28
C MET A 681 7.39 44.09 -9.58
N SER A 682 7.68 45.29 -10.11
CA SER A 682 8.46 45.45 -11.33
C SER A 682 9.89 44.95 -11.19
N GLU A 683 10.50 45.22 -10.03
CA GLU A 683 11.82 44.70 -9.68
C GLU A 683 11.78 43.20 -9.33
N CYS A 684 10.63 42.64 -8.94
CA CYS A 684 10.49 41.20 -8.70
C CYS A 684 10.39 40.36 -9.99
N TRP A 685 9.71 40.88 -11.04
CA TRP A 685 9.51 40.15 -12.29
C TRP A 685 10.46 40.56 -13.43
N ALA A 686 11.60 41.16 -13.09
CA ALA A 686 12.62 41.56 -14.04
C ALA A 686 13.04 40.38 -14.94
N PRO A 687 13.30 40.59 -16.24
CA PRO A 687 13.70 39.52 -17.16
C PRO A 687 14.93 38.75 -16.67
N ASN A 688 15.99 39.48 -16.31
CA ASN A 688 17.20 38.90 -15.75
C ASN A 688 16.96 38.44 -14.29
N PRO A 689 17.11 37.15 -13.97
CA PRO A 689 16.94 36.63 -12.60
C PRO A 689 17.81 37.37 -11.58
N ALA A 690 19.07 37.67 -11.93
CA ALA A 690 20.04 38.30 -11.02
C ALA A 690 19.69 39.75 -10.66
N SER A 691 18.82 40.39 -11.46
CA SER A 691 18.34 41.74 -11.19
C SER A 691 17.12 41.76 -10.25
N ARG A 692 16.55 40.60 -9.93
CA ARG A 692 15.36 40.51 -9.09
C ARG A 692 15.69 40.80 -7.63
N LEU A 693 14.78 41.47 -6.94
CA LEU A 693 14.91 41.68 -5.50
C LEU A 693 14.97 40.36 -4.75
N THR A 694 15.77 40.30 -3.68
CA THR A 694 15.67 39.21 -2.71
C THR A 694 14.40 39.36 -1.87
N ILE A 695 13.83 38.24 -1.42
CA ILE A 695 12.63 38.28 -0.59
C ILE A 695 12.84 39.03 0.73
N LEU A 696 14.05 38.98 1.30
CA LEU A 696 14.40 39.74 2.50
C LEU A 696 14.32 41.26 2.24
N ARG A 697 14.77 41.71 1.05
CA ARG A 697 14.64 43.12 0.66
C ARG A 697 13.18 43.50 0.51
N VAL A 698 12.38 42.67 -0.15
CA VAL A 698 10.94 42.89 -0.33
C VAL A 698 10.21 42.96 1.02
N LYS A 699 10.47 42.02 1.93
CA LYS A 699 9.95 42.02 3.31
C LYS A 699 10.27 43.33 4.04
N LYS A 700 11.54 43.80 3.97
CA LYS A 700 11.96 45.05 4.62
C LYS A 700 11.28 46.28 4.01
N THR A 701 11.10 46.31 2.69
CA THR A 701 10.39 47.41 2.02
C THR A 701 8.92 47.43 2.43
N LEU A 702 8.24 46.28 2.42
CA LEU A 702 6.84 46.17 2.85
C LEU A 702 6.66 46.53 4.33
N ALA A 703 7.57 46.12 5.22
CA ALA A 703 7.53 46.52 6.63
C ALA A 703 7.52 48.05 6.80
N LYS A 704 8.43 48.75 6.10
CA LYS A 704 8.48 50.21 6.11
C LYS A 704 7.22 50.86 5.56
N MET A 705 6.60 50.24 4.56
CA MET A 705 5.34 50.72 4.00
C MET A 705 4.17 50.52 4.97
N VAL A 706 4.15 49.42 5.74
CA VAL A 706 3.16 49.22 6.80
C VAL A 706 3.34 50.27 7.90
N GLU A 707 4.56 50.45 8.39
CA GLU A 707 4.90 51.45 9.42
C GLU A 707 4.51 52.88 8.98
N SER A 708 4.70 53.23 7.71
CA SER A 708 4.37 54.57 7.22
C SER A 708 2.86 54.83 7.06
N GLN A 709 2.04 53.79 6.95
CA GLN A 709 0.58 53.92 6.97
C GLN A 709 0.06 54.10 8.39
N ASP A 710 0.62 53.36 9.35
CA ASP A 710 0.20 53.45 10.75
C ASP A 710 0.49 54.84 11.37
N ILE A 711 1.46 55.59 10.83
CA ILE A 711 1.79 56.98 11.25
C ILE A 711 0.84 58.03 10.64
N LYS A 712 0.11 57.71 9.55
CA LYS A 712 -0.80 58.64 8.87
C LYS A 712 -2.24 58.61 9.43
N ILE A 713 -2.51 57.76 10.41
CA ILE A 713 -3.75 57.69 11.20
C ILE A 713 -3.54 58.49 12.48
#